data_AF-A0A3N7BFQ8-F1
#
_entry.id   AF-A0A3N7BFQ8-F1
#
_cell.length_a   1.000
_cell.length_b   1.000
_cell.length_c   1.000
_cell.angle_alpha   90.00
_cell.angle_beta   90.00
_cell.angle_gamma   90.00
#
_symmetry.space_group_name_H-M   'P 1'
#
loop_
_entity.id
_entity.type
_entity.pdbx_description
1 polymer ?
#
loop_
_entity_poly.entity_id
_entity_poly.type
_entity_poly.pdbx_seq_one_letter_code
_entity_poly.pdbx_strand_id
1 'polypeptide(L)'
;MLCAASGYSYAQKSKPVKILFLLDGSSSMLDDWQPNTPRFTAASRIIVNIVDSIQRVNPYVEFGVRVFGHQYPMSAKNCYDSKLEVSFSAQNIEQIKARLRDLSARGVSPIAWSLQQTADLDFISSDRYAYSIILLTDGGESCGGNVCETVRKLLSGRITFKPYILSLVDYAPLKGEYDCFGKFLTVATPAQVNPAIKTIVDDNRIMFERNDGNLVTTKPNDVIDTPTVTKRGADLINPNAQRRSELEKALIYLKVPTGSQISNIPSKWFNRMEIKSSPIKPPVPRPYVYKRDLPLVNFSKDIEEPLVARSLTPLFNLKRLSRIQRINNLISKPVLKRTRQTPMLAKVDFSKDIEVPVVLQQMPLFSLRKLTKVQRIPNIMVFPEARSSRIKTTLGKVRFAPEEPQTVAVVPKPEKTVVPKEVKPQKNNPPPTPKEDAPITVVKQKSEDTKVLVYFTNGKGKFYKTEPSIDFYDVNAKKVVQSSFRYINKSTGEPEPIKIAPGTYKITKPGTYFKSATVTIEPNTTDKIVVTVSSGSIKFEYRGNKSRPVSEFTALVSNRFESAPVVKQACDSFVEYEPGRYHIEINTLPPTMAYIPELSFMQTHIVEIPEPGTVQITNTNMKGKVQFYYLNGSNFEPFYDMSLNGNPEAQKIEFLPGQYQVYFFKDGSEQMKQFQVKSNKTIAVEL
;
A
#
# COMPACT_ATOMS: atom_id res chain seq x y z
N MET A 1 8.30 33.05 61.93
CA MET A 1 7.47 33.10 60.71
C MET A 1 8.14 32.20 59.68
N LEU A 2 7.69 30.95 59.53
CA LEU A 2 8.15 30.04 58.49
C LEU A 2 6.90 29.62 57.68
N CYS A 3 6.81 30.08 56.44
CA CYS A 3 5.77 29.67 55.49
C CYS A 3 6.13 28.30 54.91
N ALA A 4 5.31 27.30 55.20
CA ALA A 4 5.30 26.05 54.45
C ALA A 4 4.56 26.28 53.12
N ALA A 5 5.24 26.04 52.00
CA ALA A 5 4.64 26.04 50.68
C ALA A 5 3.93 24.70 50.45
N SER A 6 2.60 24.72 50.42
CA SER A 6 1.77 23.59 50.02
C SER A 6 1.83 23.41 48.50
N GLY A 7 2.51 22.36 48.04
CA GLY A 7 2.45 21.93 46.63
C GLY A 7 1.08 21.31 46.33
N TYR A 8 0.27 21.97 45.52
CA TYR A 8 -0.94 21.37 44.94
C TYR A 8 -0.54 20.41 43.82
N SER A 9 -0.70 19.10 44.07
CA SER A 9 -0.63 18.09 43.02
C SER A 9 -1.95 18.08 42.25
N TYR A 10 -1.96 18.57 41.01
CA TYR A 10 -3.12 18.50 40.13
C TYR A 10 -3.35 17.04 39.70
N ALA A 11 -4.49 16.47 40.10
CA ALA A 11 -4.95 15.19 39.58
C ALA A 11 -5.17 15.30 38.07
N GLN A 12 -4.41 14.53 37.29
CA GLN A 12 -4.45 14.56 35.82
C GLN A 12 -5.77 13.95 35.34
N LYS A 13 -6.70 14.80 34.90
CA LYS A 13 -8.01 14.41 34.32
C LYS A 13 -7.79 13.50 33.10
N SER A 14 -8.46 12.34 33.04
CA SER A 14 -8.35 11.41 31.91
C SER A 14 -8.84 12.07 30.62
N LYS A 15 -8.07 11.91 29.53
CA LYS A 15 -8.41 12.46 28.22
C LYS A 15 -9.47 11.57 27.54
N PRO A 16 -10.46 12.13 26.83
CA PRO A 16 -11.38 11.34 26.01
C PRO A 16 -10.62 10.56 24.94
N VAL A 17 -11.05 9.32 24.70
CA VAL A 17 -10.37 8.37 23.82
C VAL A 17 -10.88 8.48 22.39
N LYS A 18 -9.97 8.55 21.43
CA LYS A 18 -10.25 8.50 19.99
C LYS A 18 -9.43 7.39 19.33
N ILE A 19 -10.09 6.51 18.58
CA ILE A 19 -9.45 5.39 17.89
C ILE A 19 -9.60 5.57 16.38
N LEU A 20 -8.48 5.61 15.67
CA LEU A 20 -8.48 5.63 14.21
C LEU A 20 -8.26 4.21 13.67
N PHE A 21 -9.19 3.74 12.86
CA PHE A 21 -8.92 2.59 12.01
C PHE A 21 -8.18 3.04 10.77
N LEU A 22 -7.01 2.44 10.54
CA LEU A 22 -6.26 2.59 9.31
C LEU A 22 -6.48 1.32 8.48
N LEU A 23 -7.33 1.40 7.47
CA LEU A 23 -7.75 0.26 6.66
C LEU A 23 -7.01 0.22 5.33
N ASP A 24 -6.41 -0.93 5.05
CA ASP A 24 -5.82 -1.23 3.75
C ASP A 24 -6.90 -1.43 2.69
N GLY A 25 -6.84 -0.61 1.64
CA GLY A 25 -7.66 -0.69 0.44
C GLY A 25 -6.82 -0.95 -0.81
N SER A 26 -5.61 -1.49 -0.67
CA SER A 26 -4.79 -1.91 -1.80
C SER A 26 -5.36 -3.15 -2.49
N SER A 27 -5.00 -3.40 -3.74
CA SER A 27 -5.62 -4.45 -4.54
C SER A 27 -5.40 -5.86 -4.00
N SER A 28 -4.38 -6.12 -3.16
CA SER A 28 -4.20 -7.42 -2.49
C SER A 28 -5.38 -7.76 -1.57
N MET A 29 -6.06 -6.74 -1.05
CA MET A 29 -7.25 -6.90 -0.21
C MET A 29 -8.48 -7.41 -0.99
N LEU A 30 -8.39 -7.54 -2.32
CA LEU A 30 -9.39 -8.21 -3.14
C LEU A 30 -9.28 -9.75 -3.09
N ASP A 31 -8.15 -10.28 -2.63
CA ASP A 31 -7.98 -11.72 -2.44
C ASP A 31 -8.95 -12.26 -1.39
N ASP A 32 -9.25 -13.56 -1.50
CA ASP A 32 -10.08 -14.26 -0.53
C ASP A 32 -9.40 -14.37 0.84
N TRP A 33 -10.13 -13.94 1.87
CA TRP A 33 -9.87 -14.28 3.27
C TRP A 33 -10.53 -15.60 3.66
N GLN A 34 -11.71 -15.85 3.08
CA GLN A 34 -12.39 -17.12 3.04
C GLN A 34 -12.97 -17.28 1.62
N PRO A 35 -13.37 -18.50 1.20
CA PRO A 35 -14.02 -18.67 -0.08
C PRO A 35 -15.19 -17.68 -0.26
N ASN A 36 -15.14 -16.88 -1.32
CA ASN A 36 -16.13 -15.84 -1.64
C ASN A 36 -16.22 -14.68 -0.64
N THR A 37 -15.20 -14.46 0.20
CA THR A 37 -15.15 -13.31 1.11
C THR A 37 -13.80 -12.61 0.95
N PRO A 38 -13.77 -11.47 0.22
CA PRO A 38 -12.56 -10.68 0.08
C PRO A 38 -12.03 -10.19 1.44
N ARG A 39 -10.70 -10.07 1.56
CA ARG A 39 -10.02 -9.52 2.74
C ARG A 39 -10.53 -8.14 3.12
N PHE A 40 -10.81 -7.26 2.15
CA PHE A 40 -11.38 -5.93 2.40
C PHE A 40 -12.75 -6.01 3.10
N THR A 41 -13.62 -6.93 2.66
CA THR A 41 -14.93 -7.16 3.27
C THR A 41 -14.79 -7.76 4.66
N ALA A 42 -13.87 -8.71 4.86
CA ALA A 42 -13.56 -9.28 6.17
C ALA A 42 -13.05 -8.21 7.14
N ALA A 43 -12.09 -7.39 6.73
CA ALA A 43 -11.56 -6.27 7.50
C ALA A 43 -12.65 -5.30 7.93
N SER A 44 -13.55 -4.96 7.00
CA SER A 44 -14.70 -4.08 7.29
C SER A 44 -15.61 -4.66 8.37
N ARG A 45 -15.88 -5.97 8.34
CA ARG A 45 -16.65 -6.67 9.39
C ARG A 45 -15.91 -6.67 10.73
N ILE A 46 -14.59 -6.89 10.72
CA ILE A 46 -13.75 -6.86 11.93
C ILE A 46 -13.79 -5.48 12.58
N ILE A 47 -13.68 -4.39 11.79
CA ILE A 47 -13.81 -3.01 12.29
C ILE A 47 -15.14 -2.83 13.01
N VAL A 48 -16.25 -3.22 12.37
CA VAL A 48 -17.59 -3.10 12.94
C VAL A 48 -17.71 -3.87 14.27
N ASN A 49 -17.16 -5.10 14.33
CA ASN A 49 -17.18 -5.91 15.55
C ASN A 49 -16.34 -5.30 16.69
N ILE A 50 -15.21 -4.67 16.37
CA ILE A 50 -14.38 -3.95 17.35
C ILE A 50 -15.14 -2.73 17.88
N VAL A 51 -15.71 -1.91 17.00
CA VAL A 51 -16.49 -0.72 17.37
C VAL A 51 -17.64 -1.11 18.29
N ASP A 52 -18.43 -2.11 17.91
CA ASP A 52 -19.55 -2.60 18.72
C ASP A 52 -19.09 -3.11 20.10
N SER A 53 -18.01 -3.89 20.14
CA SER A 53 -17.46 -4.42 21.39
C SER A 53 -16.95 -3.33 22.33
N ILE A 54 -16.26 -2.31 21.81
CA ILE A 54 -15.73 -1.20 22.62
C ILE A 54 -16.87 -0.26 23.05
N GLN A 55 -17.83 0.05 22.17
CA GLN A 55 -18.95 0.95 22.50
C GLN A 55 -19.87 0.38 23.58
N ARG A 56 -20.00 -0.95 23.66
CA ARG A 56 -20.71 -1.62 24.77
C ARG A 56 -20.05 -1.41 26.13
N VAL A 57 -18.73 -1.22 26.17
CA VAL A 57 -17.99 -0.90 27.40
C VAL A 57 -17.99 0.61 27.65
N ASN A 58 -17.77 1.41 26.61
CA ASN A 58 -17.71 2.86 26.70
C ASN A 58 -18.33 3.54 25.47
N PRO A 59 -19.54 4.10 25.60
CA PRO A 59 -20.25 4.72 24.48
C PRO A 59 -19.67 6.06 24.03
N TYR A 60 -18.72 6.62 24.79
CA TYR A 60 -18.10 7.92 24.52
C TYR A 60 -16.79 7.83 23.72
N VAL A 61 -16.31 6.62 23.41
CA VAL A 61 -15.15 6.45 22.52
C VAL A 61 -15.53 6.92 21.12
N GLU A 62 -14.72 7.82 20.56
CA GLU A 62 -14.92 8.28 19.19
C GLU A 62 -14.10 7.46 18.21
N PHE A 63 -14.70 7.06 17.10
CA PHE A 63 -14.05 6.25 16.07
C PHE A 63 -13.94 7.02 14.76
N GLY A 64 -12.78 6.94 14.12
CA GLY A 64 -12.55 7.41 12.75
C GLY A 64 -12.10 6.26 11.86
N VAL A 65 -12.29 6.40 10.55
CA VAL A 65 -11.81 5.43 9.56
C VAL A 65 -11.08 6.16 8.45
N ARG A 66 -9.78 5.89 8.32
CA ARG A 66 -8.95 6.30 7.19
C ARG A 66 -8.66 5.06 6.34
N VAL A 67 -8.89 5.17 5.05
CA VAL A 67 -8.61 4.11 4.08
C VAL A 67 -7.50 4.59 3.16
N PHE A 68 -6.59 3.69 2.81
CA PHE A 68 -5.48 3.98 1.90
C PHE A 68 -5.48 3.03 0.71
N GLY A 69 -5.02 3.51 -0.45
CA GLY A 69 -4.98 2.71 -1.68
C GLY A 69 -6.34 2.44 -2.33
N HIS A 70 -7.45 2.99 -1.83
CA HIS A 70 -8.79 2.69 -2.34
C HIS A 70 -9.33 3.69 -3.36
N GLN A 71 -8.69 4.86 -3.55
CA GLN A 71 -9.22 5.89 -4.43
C GLN A 71 -8.80 5.66 -5.88
N TYR A 72 -7.59 5.13 -6.10
CA TYR A 72 -7.00 4.94 -7.43
C TYR A 72 -6.69 3.48 -7.71
N PRO A 73 -6.81 3.03 -8.98
CA PRO A 73 -6.42 1.68 -9.36
C PRO A 73 -4.90 1.49 -9.21
N MET A 74 -4.46 0.23 -9.04
CA MET A 74 -3.06 -0.12 -8.89
C MET A 74 -2.18 0.38 -10.05
N SER A 75 -2.74 0.44 -11.27
CA SER A 75 -2.06 0.99 -12.46
C SER A 75 -1.63 2.45 -12.30
N ALA A 76 -2.36 3.24 -11.50
CA ALA A 76 -2.02 4.64 -11.24
C ALA A 76 -0.82 4.80 -10.29
N LYS A 77 -0.45 3.75 -9.55
CA LYS A 77 0.67 3.73 -8.59
C LYS A 77 0.68 4.95 -7.65
N ASN A 78 -0.50 5.38 -7.20
CA ASN A 78 -0.62 6.59 -6.40
C ASN A 78 -0.16 6.33 -4.96
N CYS A 79 1.09 6.67 -4.67
CA CYS A 79 1.68 6.54 -3.34
C CYS A 79 1.28 7.62 -2.33
N TYR A 80 0.30 8.45 -2.70
CA TYR A 80 -0.30 9.46 -1.85
C TYR A 80 -1.80 9.23 -1.62
N ASP A 81 -2.30 8.04 -1.99
CA ASP A 81 -3.70 7.65 -1.85
C ASP A 81 -4.04 7.31 -0.38
N SER A 82 -4.58 8.30 0.33
CA SER A 82 -5.03 8.16 1.71
C SER A 82 -6.15 9.16 1.99
N LYS A 83 -7.27 8.67 2.52
CA LYS A 83 -8.42 9.53 2.83
C LYS A 83 -9.11 9.13 4.12
N LEU A 84 -9.42 10.13 4.94
CA LEU A 84 -10.31 9.99 6.07
C LEU A 84 -11.75 9.84 5.54
N GLU A 85 -12.25 8.62 5.55
CA GLU A 85 -13.57 8.29 5.02
C GLU A 85 -14.68 8.46 6.05
N VAL A 86 -14.36 8.29 7.33
CA VAL A 86 -15.26 8.60 8.45
C VAL A 86 -14.49 9.42 9.47
N SER A 87 -14.99 10.61 9.77
CA SER A 87 -14.44 11.48 10.82
C SER A 87 -14.76 10.94 12.21
N PHE A 88 -13.94 11.32 13.21
CA PHE A 88 -14.19 10.94 14.60
C PHE A 88 -15.55 11.41 15.09
N SER A 89 -16.36 10.46 15.56
CA SER A 89 -17.60 10.72 16.26
C SER A 89 -17.88 9.59 17.24
N ALA A 90 -18.56 9.90 18.34
CA ALA A 90 -19.12 8.88 19.23
C ALA A 90 -20.36 8.24 18.56
N GLN A 91 -20.69 7.02 18.96
CA GLN A 91 -21.91 6.29 18.53
C GLN A 91 -22.12 6.22 17.00
N ASN A 92 -21.05 6.25 16.22
CA ASN A 92 -21.09 6.35 14.75
C ASN A 92 -20.98 5.02 14.01
N ILE A 93 -21.35 3.90 14.67
CA ILE A 93 -21.20 2.56 14.09
C ILE A 93 -21.96 2.39 12.77
N GLU A 94 -23.17 2.96 12.67
CA GLU A 94 -23.98 2.88 11.43
C GLU A 94 -23.38 3.72 10.30
N GLN A 95 -22.75 4.85 10.62
CA GLN A 95 -22.01 5.66 9.64
C GLN A 95 -20.80 4.89 9.11
N ILE A 96 -20.05 4.22 9.99
CA ILE A 96 -18.91 3.38 9.63
C ILE A 96 -19.37 2.22 8.74
N LYS A 97 -20.41 1.49 9.14
CA LYS A 97 -21.00 0.39 8.35
C LYS A 97 -21.41 0.86 6.96
N ALA A 98 -22.15 1.98 6.88
CA ALA A 98 -22.62 2.53 5.62
C ALA A 98 -21.43 2.88 4.72
N ARG A 99 -20.44 3.62 5.25
CA ARG A 99 -19.30 4.04 4.44
C ARG A 99 -18.46 2.87 3.95
N LEU A 100 -18.17 1.88 4.80
CA LEU A 100 -17.37 0.72 4.42
C LEU A 100 -18.03 -0.16 3.35
N ARG A 101 -19.38 -0.20 3.28
CA ARG A 101 -20.11 -0.93 2.22
C ARG A 101 -19.90 -0.33 0.83
N ASP A 102 -19.67 0.98 0.75
CA ASP A 102 -19.52 1.72 -0.51
C ASP A 102 -18.06 1.82 -0.98
N LEU A 103 -17.12 1.27 -0.21
CA LEU A 103 -15.70 1.30 -0.51
C LEU A 103 -15.25 -0.03 -1.10
N SER A 104 -14.23 0.04 -1.97
CA SER A 104 -13.58 -1.13 -2.55
C SER A 104 -12.07 -0.95 -2.58
N ALA A 105 -11.36 -2.06 -2.48
CA ALA A 105 -9.92 -2.11 -2.63
C ALA A 105 -9.51 -1.96 -4.11
N ARG A 106 -8.47 -1.16 -4.41
CA ARG A 106 -8.13 -0.80 -5.80
C ARG A 106 -6.63 -0.67 -6.09
N GLY A 107 -5.85 -0.16 -5.16
CA GLY A 107 -4.57 0.51 -5.43
C GLY A 107 -3.36 -0.10 -4.76
N VAL A 108 -2.37 0.75 -4.46
CA VAL A 108 -1.13 0.38 -3.75
C VAL A 108 -1.25 0.70 -2.25
N SER A 109 -0.26 0.35 -1.44
CA SER A 109 -0.30 0.43 0.03
C SER A 109 0.64 1.53 0.58
N PRO A 110 0.25 2.82 0.52
CA PRO A 110 1.04 3.93 1.07
C PRO A 110 0.79 4.12 2.57
N ILE A 111 1.23 3.14 3.37
CA ILE A 111 1.03 3.06 4.82
C ILE A 111 1.73 4.21 5.55
N ALA A 112 3.01 4.45 5.27
CA ALA A 112 3.80 5.52 5.87
C ALA A 112 3.22 6.90 5.53
N TRP A 113 2.81 7.13 4.29
CA TRP A 113 2.11 8.36 3.92
C TRP A 113 0.80 8.51 4.70
N SER A 114 0.03 7.44 4.84
CA SER A 114 -1.24 7.48 5.56
C SER A 114 -1.06 7.72 7.06
N LEU A 115 0.02 7.20 7.66
CA LEU A 115 0.40 7.49 9.04
C LEU A 115 0.87 8.94 9.20
N GLN A 116 1.54 9.50 8.20
CA GLN A 116 1.86 10.92 8.17
C GLN A 116 0.59 11.78 8.11
N GLN A 117 -0.33 11.48 7.20
CA GLN A 117 -1.63 12.17 7.11
C GLN A 117 -2.42 12.05 8.41
N THR A 118 -2.39 10.88 9.04
CA THR A 118 -3.00 10.66 10.37
C THR A 118 -2.41 11.60 11.40
N ALA A 119 -1.09 11.68 11.48
CA ALA A 119 -0.44 12.56 12.43
C ALA A 119 -0.84 14.01 12.14
N ASP A 120 -0.65 14.48 10.91
CA ASP A 120 -0.72 15.89 10.54
C ASP A 120 -2.14 16.45 10.48
N LEU A 121 -3.13 15.63 10.10
CA LEU A 121 -4.51 16.08 9.89
C LEU A 121 -5.49 15.57 10.95
N ASP A 122 -5.30 14.34 11.43
CA ASP A 122 -6.30 13.66 12.25
C ASP A 122 -5.96 13.78 13.75
N PHE A 123 -4.67 13.79 14.12
CA PHE A 123 -4.18 13.81 15.51
C PHE A 123 -3.72 15.20 15.98
N ILE A 124 -4.40 16.26 15.53
CA ILE A 124 -4.02 17.67 15.77
C ILE A 124 -4.22 18.17 17.21
N SER A 125 -4.85 17.39 18.10
CA SER A 125 -5.17 17.82 19.47
C SER A 125 -4.78 16.75 20.50
N SER A 126 -3.53 16.30 20.46
CA SER A 126 -2.99 15.28 21.37
C SER A 126 -2.87 15.75 22.83
N ASP A 127 -2.95 17.05 23.06
CA ASP A 127 -3.06 17.67 24.39
C ASP A 127 -4.44 17.41 25.02
N ARG A 128 -5.51 17.36 24.21
CA ARG A 128 -6.91 17.19 24.66
C ARG A 128 -7.43 15.76 24.59
N TYR A 129 -6.92 14.94 23.68
CA TYR A 129 -7.45 13.60 23.40
C TYR A 129 -6.37 12.52 23.54
N ALA A 130 -6.81 11.33 23.92
CA ALA A 130 -5.99 10.13 23.92
C ALA A 130 -6.21 9.35 22.60
N TYR A 131 -5.24 9.39 21.70
CA TYR A 131 -5.32 8.73 20.40
C TYR A 131 -4.72 7.32 20.41
N SER A 132 -5.28 6.43 19.58
CA SER A 132 -4.65 5.18 19.15
C SER A 132 -5.04 4.83 17.71
N ILE A 133 -4.26 3.93 17.11
CA ILE A 133 -4.43 3.45 15.74
C ILE A 133 -4.60 1.93 15.78
N ILE A 134 -5.56 1.44 15.00
CA ILE A 134 -5.72 0.02 14.66
C ILE A 134 -5.54 -0.10 13.15
N LEU A 135 -4.41 -0.65 12.71
CA LEU A 135 -4.13 -0.94 11.31
C LEU A 135 -4.70 -2.31 10.93
N LEU A 136 -5.45 -2.39 9.84
CA LEU A 136 -5.89 -3.65 9.23
C LEU A 136 -5.27 -3.75 7.85
N THR A 137 -4.48 -4.80 7.60
CA THR A 137 -3.76 -4.99 6.34
C THR A 137 -3.50 -6.48 6.08
N ASP A 138 -3.24 -6.82 4.83
CA ASP A 138 -2.76 -8.13 4.40
C ASP A 138 -1.29 -8.12 3.93
N GLY A 139 -0.63 -6.96 4.02
CA GLY A 139 0.69 -6.76 3.43
C GLY A 139 1.48 -5.61 4.04
N GLY A 140 2.67 -5.41 3.47
CA GLY A 140 3.63 -4.38 3.87
C GLY A 140 3.47 -3.06 3.11
N GLU A 141 4.34 -2.12 3.40
CA GLU A 141 4.44 -0.85 2.69
C GLU A 141 4.98 -1.05 1.27
N SER A 142 4.18 -0.70 0.25
CA SER A 142 4.55 -0.92 -1.16
C SER A 142 5.00 0.34 -1.90
N CYS A 143 4.94 1.50 -1.25
CA CYS A 143 5.29 2.81 -1.81
C CYS A 143 6.65 3.35 -1.34
N GLY A 144 7.46 2.50 -0.69
CA GLY A 144 8.82 2.84 -0.27
C GLY A 144 8.89 3.82 0.89
N GLY A 145 7.76 4.08 1.55
CA GLY A 145 7.73 4.78 2.82
C GLY A 145 8.41 3.98 3.93
N ASN A 146 8.82 4.66 5.01
CA ASN A 146 9.35 3.98 6.19
C ASN A 146 8.33 4.09 7.32
N VAL A 147 7.59 2.99 7.55
CA VAL A 147 6.53 2.91 8.56
C VAL A 147 7.09 3.24 9.94
N CYS A 148 8.16 2.57 10.35
CA CYS A 148 8.79 2.76 11.66
C CYS A 148 9.30 4.18 11.91
N GLU A 149 9.92 4.78 10.91
CA GLU A 149 10.41 6.15 11.00
C GLU A 149 9.25 7.13 11.16
N THR A 150 8.16 6.92 10.41
CA THR A 150 6.95 7.75 10.48
C THR A 150 6.31 7.63 11.86
N VAL A 151 6.15 6.42 12.38
CA VAL A 151 5.62 6.19 13.74
C VAL A 151 6.49 6.88 14.78
N ARG A 152 7.80 6.67 14.75
CA ARG A 152 8.72 7.24 15.73
C ARG A 152 8.74 8.77 15.68
N LYS A 153 8.73 9.37 14.48
CA LYS A 153 8.82 10.84 14.33
C LYS A 153 7.49 11.54 14.59
N LEU A 154 6.39 11.01 14.09
CA LEU A 154 5.12 11.74 14.00
C LEU A 154 4.09 11.29 15.03
N LEU A 155 4.17 10.04 15.48
CA LEU A 155 3.13 9.43 16.29
C LEU A 155 3.55 9.17 17.75
N SER A 156 4.85 9.04 18.05
CA SER A 156 5.37 8.74 19.40
C SER A 156 4.95 9.75 20.49
N GLY A 157 4.70 11.02 20.12
CA GLY A 157 4.19 12.06 21.03
C GLY A 157 2.69 12.36 20.90
N ARG A 158 1.98 11.69 19.96
CA ARG A 158 0.56 11.94 19.67
C ARG A 158 -0.34 10.76 20.04
N ILE A 159 0.22 9.54 20.04
CA ILE A 159 -0.45 8.31 20.45
C ILE A 159 -0.29 8.14 21.96
N THR A 160 -1.40 7.92 22.65
CA THR A 160 -1.42 7.79 24.13
C THR A 160 -1.36 6.34 24.59
N PHE A 161 -1.79 5.39 23.78
CA PHE A 161 -1.78 3.96 24.12
C PHE A 161 -1.45 3.09 22.91
N LYS A 162 -1.06 1.84 23.18
CA LYS A 162 -0.39 0.94 22.23
C LYS A 162 -1.21 0.77 20.93
N PRO A 163 -0.63 1.05 19.74
CA PRO A 163 -1.26 0.72 18.47
C PRO A 163 -1.39 -0.79 18.26
N TYR A 164 -2.33 -1.20 17.42
CA TYR A 164 -2.53 -2.59 17.03
C TYR A 164 -2.44 -2.75 15.52
N ILE A 165 -1.87 -3.87 15.10
CA ILE A 165 -1.81 -4.28 13.69
C ILE A 165 -2.53 -5.61 13.59
N LEU A 166 -3.61 -5.63 12.81
CA LEU A 166 -4.42 -6.82 12.53
C LEU A 166 -4.06 -7.32 11.13
N SER A 167 -3.28 -8.38 11.07
CA SER A 167 -2.86 -8.99 9.80
C SER A 167 -3.88 -10.02 9.34
N LEU A 168 -4.42 -9.85 8.12
CA LEU A 168 -5.36 -10.79 7.51
C LEU A 168 -4.68 -12.01 6.88
N VAL A 169 -3.34 -12.06 6.92
CA VAL A 169 -2.52 -13.19 6.44
C VAL A 169 -1.62 -13.69 7.56
N ASP A 170 -1.34 -14.99 7.54
CA ASP A 170 -0.35 -15.61 8.41
C ASP A 170 1.01 -15.64 7.71
N TYR A 171 1.69 -14.50 7.72
CA TYR A 171 3.00 -14.32 7.08
C TYR A 171 4.01 -13.80 8.11
N ALA A 172 4.90 -14.67 8.57
CA ALA A 172 5.84 -14.36 9.66
C ALA A 172 6.76 -13.15 9.39
N PRO A 173 7.29 -12.93 8.17
CA PRO A 173 8.12 -11.75 7.87
C PRO A 173 7.38 -10.42 8.03
N LEU A 174 6.06 -10.41 7.81
CA LEU A 174 5.24 -9.20 7.95
C LEU A 174 5.28 -8.63 9.37
N LYS A 175 5.36 -9.52 10.37
CA LYS A 175 5.44 -9.12 11.77
C LYS A 175 6.65 -8.21 12.03
N GLY A 176 7.79 -8.54 11.44
CA GLY A 176 9.04 -7.78 11.61
C GLY A 176 8.96 -6.36 11.05
N GLU A 177 8.18 -6.13 9.98
CA GLU A 177 7.98 -4.79 9.40
C GLU A 177 7.25 -3.83 10.36
N TYR A 178 6.47 -4.37 11.30
CA TYR A 178 5.61 -3.60 12.20
C TYR A 178 6.04 -3.63 13.67
N ASP A 179 7.19 -4.22 14.01
CA ASP A 179 7.68 -4.35 15.40
C ASP A 179 7.80 -3.00 16.12
N CYS A 180 8.12 -1.94 15.37
CA CYS A 180 8.23 -0.56 15.84
C CYS A 180 6.88 0.14 16.06
N PHE A 181 5.80 -0.39 15.49
CA PHE A 181 4.53 0.32 15.38
C PHE A 181 3.59 -0.04 16.54
N GLY A 182 3.44 -1.32 16.85
CA GLY A 182 2.45 -1.74 17.82
C GLY A 182 2.40 -3.24 18.07
N LYS A 183 1.32 -3.69 18.71
CA LYS A 183 1.09 -5.13 18.93
C LYS A 183 0.54 -5.74 17.66
N PHE A 184 1.30 -6.66 17.07
CA PHE A 184 0.88 -7.43 15.90
C PHE A 184 0.00 -8.62 16.31
N LEU A 185 -1.20 -8.72 15.73
CA LEU A 185 -2.16 -9.79 15.95
C LEU A 185 -2.55 -10.38 14.59
N THR A 186 -2.40 -11.70 14.44
CA THR A 186 -2.80 -12.41 13.22
C THR A 186 -4.28 -12.77 13.29
N VAL A 187 -5.03 -12.36 12.27
CA VAL A 187 -6.47 -12.64 12.06
C VAL A 187 -6.68 -13.23 10.65
N ALA A 188 -5.93 -14.28 10.33
CA ALA A 188 -6.01 -14.98 9.05
C ALA A 188 -7.28 -15.84 8.90
N THR A 189 -7.98 -16.14 10.01
CA THR A 189 -9.21 -16.94 10.02
C THR A 189 -10.26 -16.32 10.95
N PRO A 190 -11.56 -16.61 10.76
CA PRO A 190 -12.62 -16.08 11.64
C PRO A 190 -12.46 -16.47 13.10
N ALA A 191 -11.90 -17.65 13.38
CA ALA A 191 -11.67 -18.13 14.75
C ALA A 191 -10.70 -17.21 15.53
N GLN A 192 -9.83 -16.48 14.83
CA GLN A 192 -8.84 -15.59 15.43
C GLN A 192 -9.39 -14.18 15.70
N VAL A 193 -10.55 -13.81 15.15
CA VAL A 193 -11.14 -12.47 15.29
C VAL A 193 -11.50 -12.18 16.75
N ASN A 194 -12.28 -13.05 17.40
CA ASN A 194 -12.72 -12.82 18.78
C ASN A 194 -11.54 -12.77 19.79
N PRO A 195 -10.54 -13.68 19.73
CA PRO A 195 -9.32 -13.57 20.52
C PRO A 195 -8.57 -12.24 20.33
N ALA A 196 -8.48 -11.75 19.08
CA ALA A 196 -7.83 -10.47 18.79
C ALA A 196 -8.62 -9.29 19.40
N ILE A 197 -9.95 -9.25 19.23
CA ILE A 197 -10.82 -8.23 19.83
C ILE A 197 -10.69 -8.24 21.35
N LYS A 198 -10.77 -9.42 21.98
CA LYS A 198 -10.62 -9.58 23.43
C LYS A 198 -9.27 -9.03 23.90
N THR A 199 -8.21 -9.32 23.17
CA THR A 199 -6.86 -8.79 23.49
C THR A 199 -6.83 -7.27 23.45
N ILE A 200 -7.43 -6.64 22.42
CA ILE A 200 -7.49 -5.17 22.29
C ILE A 200 -8.30 -4.56 23.44
N VAL A 201 -9.45 -5.14 23.78
CA VAL A 201 -10.31 -4.64 24.86
C VAL A 201 -9.62 -4.79 26.22
N ASP A 202 -9.06 -5.96 26.51
CA ASP A 202 -8.43 -6.27 27.81
C ASP A 202 -7.17 -5.43 28.05
N ASP A 203 -6.28 -5.32 27.05
CA ASP A 203 -5.05 -4.53 27.14
C ASP A 203 -5.35 -3.04 27.46
N ASN A 204 -6.53 -2.55 27.07
CA ASN A 204 -6.94 -1.14 27.20
C ASN A 204 -8.10 -0.95 28.19
N ARG A 205 -8.41 -1.97 29.00
CA ARG A 205 -9.54 -1.99 29.93
C ARG A 205 -9.59 -0.75 30.83
N ILE A 206 -8.45 -0.34 31.39
CA ILE A 206 -8.34 0.84 32.28
C ILE A 206 -8.73 2.14 31.55
N MET A 207 -8.48 2.23 30.24
CA MET A 207 -8.80 3.41 29.42
C MET A 207 -10.26 3.42 28.98
N PHE A 208 -10.86 2.25 28.78
CA PHE A 208 -12.26 2.13 28.41
C PHE A 208 -13.20 2.22 29.61
N GLU A 209 -12.81 1.70 30.78
CA GLU A 209 -13.65 1.71 31.99
C GLU A 209 -13.64 3.04 32.76
N ARG A 210 -12.60 3.88 32.63
CA ARG A 210 -12.49 5.15 33.38
C ARG A 210 -13.14 6.33 32.67
N ASN A 211 -14.47 6.41 32.69
CA ASN A 211 -15.14 7.68 32.38
C ASN A 211 -16.53 7.86 33.00
N ASP A 212 -16.74 7.41 34.22
CA ASP A 212 -17.96 7.65 35.02
C ASP A 212 -17.80 8.73 36.10
N GLY A 213 -16.74 9.54 36.04
CA GLY A 213 -16.72 10.85 36.72
C GLY A 213 -16.73 10.84 38.25
N ASN A 214 -16.63 9.68 38.91
CA ASN A 214 -16.47 9.60 40.37
C ASN A 214 -15.06 9.14 40.74
N LEU A 215 -14.33 10.04 41.41
CA LEU A 215 -13.05 9.76 42.04
C LEU A 215 -13.27 8.80 43.22
N VAL A 216 -12.99 7.50 43.05
CA VAL A 216 -12.76 6.65 44.22
C VAL A 216 -11.31 6.83 44.65
N THR A 217 -11.15 7.56 45.76
CA THR A 217 -9.92 7.65 46.54
C THR A 217 -9.58 6.27 47.09
N THR A 218 -8.53 5.63 46.59
CA THR A 218 -7.99 4.44 47.25
C THR A 218 -7.13 4.88 48.43
N LYS A 219 -7.64 4.72 49.65
CA LYS A 219 -6.80 4.50 50.83
C LYS A 219 -6.65 2.99 51.08
N PRO A 220 -5.54 2.53 51.71
CA PRO A 220 -5.26 1.12 51.90
C PRO A 220 -5.96 0.55 53.15
N ASN A 221 -6.31 -0.74 53.06
CA ASN A 221 -6.74 -1.71 54.09
C ASN A 221 -8.14 -1.55 54.71
N ASP A 222 -8.99 -2.59 54.60
CA ASP A 222 -9.24 -3.57 55.68
C ASP A 222 -10.34 -4.62 55.32
N VAL A 223 -9.96 -5.89 55.43
CA VAL A 223 -10.58 -6.99 56.21
C VAL A 223 -12.13 -7.22 56.17
N ILE A 224 -12.47 -8.43 55.66
CA ILE A 224 -13.50 -9.42 56.08
C ILE A 224 -14.99 -9.00 56.10
N ASP A 225 -15.82 -9.69 55.29
CA ASP A 225 -16.88 -10.59 55.81
C ASP A 225 -17.59 -11.38 54.70
N THR A 226 -17.72 -12.70 54.92
CA THR A 226 -18.69 -13.61 54.28
C THR A 226 -19.65 -14.06 55.39
N PRO A 227 -20.96 -14.25 55.14
CA PRO A 227 -21.47 -15.54 54.65
C PRO A 227 -22.74 -15.41 53.76
N THR A 228 -23.23 -16.39 52.99
CA THR A 228 -24.06 -17.50 53.50
C THR A 228 -24.33 -18.57 52.43
N VAL A 229 -23.81 -19.78 52.70
CA VAL A 229 -24.37 -21.14 52.57
C VAL A 229 -25.60 -21.41 51.67
N THR A 230 -25.46 -22.32 50.69
CA THR A 230 -26.09 -23.67 50.71
C THR A 230 -25.51 -24.61 49.65
N LYS A 231 -25.22 -25.85 50.08
CA LYS A 231 -24.56 -26.96 49.34
C LYS A 231 -25.58 -27.90 48.67
N ARG A 232 -25.14 -28.56 47.58
CA ARG A 232 -25.18 -30.02 47.26
C ARG A 232 -25.03 -30.15 45.73
N GLY A 233 -24.22 -31.00 45.11
CA GLY A 233 -23.24 -32.02 45.51
C GLY A 233 -22.82 -32.81 44.26
N ALA A 234 -21.63 -33.43 44.29
CA ALA A 234 -21.14 -34.61 43.54
C ALA A 234 -19.74 -34.43 42.92
N ASP A 235 -18.78 -35.08 43.57
CA ASP A 235 -17.49 -35.68 43.18
C ASP A 235 -16.78 -35.29 41.87
N LEU A 236 -15.46 -35.01 41.97
CA LEU A 236 -14.36 -35.87 41.47
C LEU A 236 -12.97 -35.22 41.71
N ILE A 237 -12.16 -35.88 42.55
CA ILE A 237 -10.69 -36.08 42.54
C ILE A 237 -9.74 -34.85 42.44
N ASN A 238 -8.94 -34.69 43.50
CA ASN A 238 -7.81 -33.77 43.70
C ASN A 238 -6.47 -34.45 43.38
N PRO A 239 -5.59 -33.81 42.59
CA PRO A 239 -4.16 -33.92 42.84
C PRO A 239 -3.41 -32.60 42.61
N ASN A 240 -3.00 -31.89 43.68
CA ASN A 240 -1.77 -31.06 43.65
C ASN A 240 -1.28 -30.55 45.02
N ALA A 241 -1.29 -31.41 46.04
CA ALA A 241 -0.63 -31.12 47.32
C ALA A 241 0.91 -31.22 47.25
N GLN A 242 1.48 -31.84 46.20
CA GLN A 242 2.93 -31.97 46.02
C GLN A 242 3.61 -30.77 45.33
N ARG A 243 2.86 -29.90 44.64
CA ARG A 243 3.43 -28.74 43.92
C ARG A 243 3.72 -27.53 44.80
N ARG A 244 3.29 -27.54 46.06
CA ARG A 244 3.47 -26.40 46.99
C ARG A 244 4.72 -26.50 47.86
N SER A 245 5.27 -27.69 48.10
CA SER A 245 6.50 -27.81 48.90
C SER A 245 7.80 -27.64 48.10
N GLU A 246 7.74 -27.66 46.75
CA GLU A 246 8.89 -27.42 45.89
C GLU A 246 9.18 -25.92 45.63
N LEU A 247 8.18 -25.04 45.76
CA LEU A 247 8.34 -23.60 45.53
C LEU A 247 8.87 -22.84 46.76
N GLU A 248 8.75 -23.39 47.97
CA GLU A 248 9.28 -22.78 49.20
C GLU A 248 10.80 -22.98 49.40
N LYS A 249 11.45 -23.83 48.59
CA LYS A 249 12.90 -24.09 48.67
C LYS A 249 13.79 -23.25 47.75
N ALA A 250 13.24 -22.34 46.94
CA ALA A 250 14.01 -21.61 45.93
C ALA A 250 14.21 -20.10 46.19
N LEU A 251 13.82 -19.57 47.35
CA LEU A 251 13.98 -18.15 47.72
C LEU A 251 14.95 -17.96 48.88
N ILE A 252 16.18 -18.42 48.68
CA ILE A 252 17.34 -18.03 49.48
C ILE A 252 18.45 -17.71 48.50
N TYR A 253 18.63 -16.44 48.12
CA TYR A 253 19.94 -15.82 47.86
C TYR A 253 19.75 -14.30 47.68
N LEU A 254 20.66 -13.54 48.29
CA LEU A 254 20.88 -12.08 48.23
C LEU A 254 20.14 -11.20 49.27
N LYS A 255 20.64 -11.28 50.51
CA LYS A 255 20.84 -10.12 51.40
C LYS A 255 22.26 -9.57 51.18
N VAL A 256 22.46 -8.26 50.99
CA VAL A 256 23.36 -7.36 51.76
C VAL A 256 23.02 -5.86 51.43
N PRO A 257 23.53 -4.80 52.11
CA PRO A 257 22.74 -3.99 53.05
C PRO A 257 22.65 -2.50 52.69
N THR A 258 21.76 -1.82 53.42
CA THR A 258 21.60 -0.36 53.49
C THR A 258 22.76 0.34 54.23
N GLY A 259 23.25 1.46 53.67
CA GLY A 259 23.72 2.61 54.46
C GLY A 259 25.13 3.12 54.17
N SER A 260 25.24 4.31 53.56
CA SER A 260 26.15 5.37 54.01
C SER A 260 25.79 6.70 53.34
N GLN A 261 25.69 7.75 54.16
CA GLN A 261 25.51 9.14 53.75
C GLN A 261 26.82 9.72 53.22
N ILE A 262 26.75 10.83 52.46
CA ILE A 262 27.41 12.12 52.79
C ILE A 262 27.18 13.19 51.71
N SER A 263 26.76 14.36 52.20
CA SER A 263 26.93 15.76 51.71
C SER A 263 26.08 16.33 50.57
N ASN A 264 25.49 17.48 50.92
CA ASN A 264 24.86 18.51 50.08
C ASN A 264 25.88 19.55 49.59
N ILE A 265 25.40 20.40 48.65
CA ILE A 265 25.79 21.80 48.31
C ILE A 265 26.69 21.92 47.05
N PRO A 266 26.55 22.93 46.13
CA PRO A 266 25.41 23.77 45.73
C PRO A 266 25.21 23.95 44.20
N SER A 267 24.03 24.44 43.85
CA SER A 267 23.66 25.10 42.60
C SER A 267 24.37 26.46 42.41
N LYS A 268 25.31 26.53 41.46
CA LYS A 268 25.77 27.75 40.76
C LYS A 268 26.84 27.31 39.80
N TRP A 269 26.57 27.18 38.50
CA TRP A 269 27.54 27.18 37.38
C TRP A 269 26.77 26.71 36.14
N PHE A 270 25.97 27.58 35.51
CA PHE A 270 25.63 27.53 34.07
C PHE A 270 24.91 28.83 33.70
N ASN A 271 25.66 29.93 33.72
CA ASN A 271 25.33 31.16 33.00
C ASN A 271 26.64 31.70 32.43
N ARG A 272 27.01 31.23 31.23
CA ARG A 272 27.86 31.93 30.26
C ARG A 272 28.07 31.04 29.05
N MET A 273 27.27 31.27 28.01
CA MET A 273 27.68 31.22 26.61
C MET A 273 26.53 31.83 25.78
N GLU A 274 26.53 33.16 25.72
CA GLU A 274 25.83 33.87 24.64
C GLU A 274 26.58 33.60 23.34
N ILE A 275 25.99 32.81 22.46
CA ILE A 275 26.35 32.81 21.04
C ILE A 275 25.37 33.77 20.37
N LYS A 276 25.86 34.96 19.99
CA LYS A 276 25.15 35.89 19.12
C LYS A 276 24.99 35.24 17.74
N SER A 277 23.79 34.78 17.39
CA SER A 277 23.43 34.49 16.00
C SER A 277 22.48 35.56 15.50
N SER A 278 22.92 36.30 14.48
CA SER A 278 22.06 37.20 13.71
C SER A 278 21.01 36.38 12.94
N PRO A 279 19.74 36.82 12.88
CA PRO A 279 18.71 36.10 12.14
C PRO A 279 18.95 36.24 10.63
N ILE A 280 19.34 35.12 9.99
CA ILE A 280 19.29 34.99 8.54
C ILE A 280 17.80 34.87 8.15
N LYS A 281 17.28 35.87 7.44
CA LYS A 281 15.93 35.80 6.84
C LYS A 281 15.86 34.63 5.85
N PRO A 282 14.85 33.75 5.93
CA PRO A 282 14.67 32.70 4.95
C PRO A 282 14.36 33.29 3.56
N PRO A 283 14.84 32.69 2.47
CA PRO A 283 14.53 33.14 1.12
C PRO A 283 13.03 32.96 0.85
N VAL A 284 12.39 34.03 0.41
CA VAL A 284 10.99 34.05 -0.03
C VAL A 284 10.87 33.15 -1.28
N PRO A 285 10.00 32.13 -1.28
CA PRO A 285 9.81 31.29 -2.46
C PRO A 285 9.17 32.12 -3.58
N ARG A 286 9.83 32.19 -4.74
CA ARG A 286 9.23 32.72 -5.96
C ARG A 286 8.19 31.71 -6.47
N PRO A 287 6.96 32.13 -6.78
CA PRO A 287 5.98 31.22 -7.38
C PRO A 287 6.45 30.81 -8.77
N TYR A 288 6.54 29.50 -9.00
CA TYR A 288 6.77 28.90 -10.31
C TYR A 288 5.55 29.19 -11.20
N VAL A 289 5.73 30.02 -12.23
CA VAL A 289 4.75 30.26 -13.29
C VAL A 289 4.93 29.16 -14.34
N TYR A 290 3.95 28.26 -14.43
CA TYR A 290 3.87 27.27 -15.50
C TYR A 290 3.38 27.95 -16.78
N LYS A 291 4.28 28.20 -17.75
CA LYS A 291 3.87 28.60 -19.11
C LYS A 291 3.27 27.39 -19.83
N ARG A 292 1.96 27.42 -20.10
CA ARG A 292 1.36 26.60 -21.14
C ARG A 292 1.53 27.32 -22.47
N ASP A 293 2.39 26.80 -23.33
CA ASP A 293 2.36 27.14 -24.74
C ASP A 293 1.27 26.27 -25.40
N LEU A 294 0.09 26.86 -25.61
CA LEU A 294 -0.95 26.34 -26.52
C LEU A 294 -1.00 27.28 -27.74
N PRO A 295 -1.07 26.75 -28.96
CA PRO A 295 -1.07 27.57 -30.16
C PRO A 295 -2.35 28.42 -30.28
N LEU A 296 -2.16 29.71 -30.55
CA LEU A 296 -3.21 30.69 -30.83
C LEU A 296 -3.93 30.34 -32.14
N VAL A 297 -5.21 29.99 -32.06
CA VAL A 297 -6.11 29.97 -33.22
C VAL A 297 -6.75 31.36 -33.32
N ASN A 298 -6.36 32.10 -34.35
CA ASN A 298 -6.94 33.40 -34.70
C ASN A 298 -8.32 33.18 -35.33
N PHE A 299 -9.38 33.68 -34.68
CA PHE A 299 -10.66 33.91 -35.35
C PHE A 299 -10.86 35.40 -35.54
N SER A 300 -11.08 35.76 -36.80
CA SER A 300 -11.29 37.12 -37.28
C SER A 300 -12.48 37.77 -36.58
N LYS A 301 -12.30 39.02 -36.16
CA LYS A 301 -13.40 39.96 -35.90
C LYS A 301 -14.22 40.07 -37.18
N ASP A 302 -15.52 39.93 -37.05
CA ASP A 302 -16.56 40.85 -37.51
C ASP A 302 -17.90 40.12 -37.45
N ILE A 303 -18.86 40.68 -36.71
CA ILE A 303 -20.31 40.75 -37.00
C ILE A 303 -20.99 41.34 -35.75
N GLU A 304 -21.79 42.36 -36.01
CA GLU A 304 -22.42 43.31 -35.09
C GLU A 304 -23.45 42.68 -34.13
N GLU A 305 -23.51 43.20 -32.90
CA GLU A 305 -24.56 42.92 -31.90
C GLU A 305 -25.83 43.73 -32.20
N PRO A 306 -27.03 43.14 -32.05
CA PRO A 306 -28.20 43.89 -31.64
C PRO A 306 -28.61 43.55 -30.18
N LEU A 307 -29.00 44.62 -29.50
CA LEU A 307 -29.48 44.77 -28.12
C LEU A 307 -30.60 43.78 -27.72
N VAL A 308 -30.64 43.40 -26.43
CA VAL A 308 -31.77 43.63 -25.48
C VAL A 308 -31.48 43.07 -24.07
N ALA A 309 -31.60 43.99 -23.09
CA ALA A 309 -32.01 43.94 -21.68
C ALA A 309 -31.54 42.81 -20.72
N ARG A 310 -30.73 43.21 -19.71
CA ARG A 310 -30.62 42.55 -18.39
C ARG A 310 -31.39 43.35 -17.36
N SER A 311 -32.26 42.67 -16.59
CA SER A 311 -32.91 43.24 -15.41
C SER A 311 -32.01 43.16 -14.17
N LEU A 312 -32.03 44.24 -13.40
CA LEU A 312 -31.28 44.49 -12.17
C LEU A 312 -32.15 44.15 -10.96
N THR A 313 -31.56 43.53 -9.93
CA THR A 313 -32.11 43.51 -8.56
C THR A 313 -31.37 44.52 -7.69
N PRO A 314 -32.05 45.39 -6.92
CA PRO A 314 -31.39 46.41 -6.11
C PRO A 314 -31.25 46.02 -4.62
N LEU A 315 -30.15 46.48 -4.05
CA LEU A 315 -29.86 46.63 -2.62
C LEU A 315 -30.42 47.97 -2.10
N PHE A 316 -31.01 48.00 -0.90
CA PHE A 316 -31.20 49.20 -0.05
C PHE A 316 -31.11 48.74 1.41
N ASN A 317 -30.11 49.12 2.23
CA ASN A 317 -29.66 50.40 2.83
C ASN A 317 -30.46 50.86 4.06
N LEU A 318 -29.73 50.88 5.18
CA LEU A 318 -30.07 51.24 6.55
C LEU A 318 -30.08 52.76 6.77
N LYS A 319 -31.14 53.30 7.38
CA LYS A 319 -31.08 54.53 8.19
C LYS A 319 -32.16 54.54 9.28
N ARG A 320 -31.73 55.02 10.47
CA ARG A 320 -32.48 55.43 11.67
C ARG A 320 -33.08 54.27 12.50
N LEU A 321 -32.86 54.15 13.81
CA LEU A 321 -32.81 55.17 14.86
C LEU A 321 -31.80 54.80 15.97
N SER A 322 -31.11 55.82 16.46
CA SER A 322 -30.44 55.89 17.76
C SER A 322 -31.43 55.86 18.94
N ARG A 323 -30.97 55.46 20.14
CA ARG A 323 -31.04 56.24 21.42
C ARG A 323 -31.38 55.37 22.67
N ILE A 324 -30.59 55.57 23.74
CA ILE A 324 -30.87 55.34 25.20
C ILE A 324 -30.95 53.86 25.66
N GLN A 325 -30.51 53.43 26.85
CA GLN A 325 -29.54 53.82 27.89
C GLN A 325 -29.53 52.62 28.87
N ARG A 326 -28.47 52.54 29.69
CA ARG A 326 -28.32 51.68 30.87
C ARG A 326 -29.58 51.61 31.74
N ILE A 327 -29.80 50.46 32.38
CA ILE A 327 -30.06 50.33 33.83
C ILE A 327 -29.81 48.87 34.25
N ASN A 328 -29.04 48.73 35.34
CA ASN A 328 -28.79 47.51 36.10
C ASN A 328 -30.04 47.09 36.91
N ASN A 329 -29.92 45.93 37.57
CA ASN A 329 -30.51 45.65 38.90
C ASN A 329 -32.04 45.29 38.87
N LEU A 330 -32.58 44.22 39.47
CA LEU A 330 -32.33 43.56 40.76
C LEU A 330 -33.22 42.29 40.91
N ILE A 331 -32.71 41.27 41.62
CA ILE A 331 -33.39 40.41 42.66
C ILE A 331 -34.56 39.51 42.18
N SER A 332 -34.86 38.25 42.57
CA SER A 332 -34.62 37.35 43.72
C SER A 332 -35.23 35.98 43.30
N LYS A 333 -34.54 34.82 43.45
CA LYS A 333 -34.69 33.82 44.55
C LYS A 333 -35.88 32.80 44.42
N PRO A 334 -35.81 31.62 45.11
CA PRO A 334 -35.93 30.32 44.42
C PRO A 334 -36.80 29.24 45.14
N VAL A 335 -36.73 28.00 44.61
CA VAL A 335 -36.90 26.65 45.24
C VAL A 335 -38.31 26.04 45.47
N LEU A 336 -38.37 24.71 45.20
CA LEU A 336 -39.16 23.59 45.77
C LEU A 336 -40.35 23.09 44.94
N LYS A 337 -40.66 21.78 44.81
CA LYS A 337 -40.01 20.45 44.94
C LYS A 337 -41.08 19.42 44.52
N ARG A 338 -40.64 18.26 44.00
CA ARG A 338 -41.31 16.92 44.00
C ARG A 338 -42.59 16.80 43.13
N THR A 339 -42.96 15.67 42.50
CA THR A 339 -42.71 14.24 42.75
C THR A 339 -42.99 13.41 41.48
N ARG A 340 -42.37 12.22 41.36
CA ARG A 340 -42.64 11.15 40.37
C ARG A 340 -43.96 10.42 40.65
N GLN A 341 -44.58 9.85 39.61
CA GLN A 341 -45.12 8.48 39.61
C GLN A 341 -45.29 7.94 38.17
N THR A 342 -45.14 6.62 38.03
CA THR A 342 -44.96 5.83 36.78
C THR A 342 -46.25 5.02 36.44
N PRO A 343 -46.25 3.91 35.64
CA PRO A 343 -47.05 3.78 34.40
C PRO A 343 -48.08 2.62 34.46
N MET A 344 -48.82 2.32 33.38
CA MET A 344 -49.30 0.95 33.12
C MET A 344 -49.72 0.65 31.66
N LEU A 345 -49.44 -0.61 31.27
CA LEU A 345 -49.78 -1.37 30.04
C LEU A 345 -51.31 -1.62 29.93
N ALA A 346 -51.95 -2.24 28.92
CA ALA A 346 -51.67 -3.19 27.82
C ALA A 346 -52.89 -3.07 26.84
N LYS A 347 -53.10 -3.73 25.69
CA LYS A 347 -52.92 -5.12 25.25
C LYS A 347 -53.28 -5.17 23.74
N VAL A 348 -52.63 -6.05 22.97
CA VAL A 348 -52.98 -6.43 21.59
C VAL A 348 -53.75 -7.75 21.65
N ASP A 349 -54.75 -7.92 20.79
CA ASP A 349 -55.34 -9.22 20.49
C ASP A 349 -55.60 -9.36 18.97
N PHE A 350 -55.31 -10.56 18.45
CA PHE A 350 -55.44 -10.95 17.05
C PHE A 350 -56.70 -11.79 16.85
N SER A 351 -57.51 -11.53 15.80
CA SER A 351 -58.24 -12.61 15.10
C SER A 351 -58.91 -12.16 13.79
N LYS A 352 -58.70 -13.03 12.78
CA LYS A 352 -59.61 -13.45 11.69
C LYS A 352 -59.67 -12.68 10.36
N ASP A 353 -59.49 -13.51 9.33
CA ASP A 353 -59.55 -13.33 7.89
C ASP A 353 -60.94 -12.92 7.39
N ILE A 354 -61.00 -11.99 6.43
CA ILE A 354 -62.10 -11.89 5.45
C ILE A 354 -61.53 -11.41 4.10
N GLU A 355 -61.77 -12.21 3.07
CA GLU A 355 -61.55 -11.95 1.65
C GLU A 355 -62.35 -10.73 1.16
N VAL A 356 -61.79 -9.89 0.28
CA VAL A 356 -62.58 -8.90 -0.48
C VAL A 356 -62.14 -8.88 -1.95
N PRO A 357 -63.09 -9.00 -2.89
CA PRO A 357 -62.82 -9.12 -4.32
C PRO A 357 -62.53 -7.79 -5.00
N VAL A 358 -61.90 -7.90 -6.17
CA VAL A 358 -61.74 -6.84 -7.18
C VAL A 358 -63.11 -6.42 -7.71
N VAL A 359 -63.47 -5.14 -7.56
CA VAL A 359 -64.47 -4.47 -8.39
C VAL A 359 -63.99 -3.08 -8.78
N LEU A 360 -63.88 -2.87 -10.09
CA LEU A 360 -63.58 -1.62 -10.79
C LEU A 360 -64.65 -0.56 -10.52
N GLN A 361 -64.22 0.68 -10.25
CA GLN A 361 -64.99 1.87 -10.60
C GLN A 361 -64.12 2.87 -11.38
N GLN A 362 -64.69 3.30 -12.50
CA GLN A 362 -64.11 4.12 -13.55
C GLN A 362 -63.97 5.58 -13.10
N MET A 363 -62.85 6.21 -13.43
CA MET A 363 -62.71 7.67 -13.42
C MET A 363 -62.81 8.24 -14.84
N PRO A 364 -63.42 9.43 -15.02
CA PRO A 364 -63.69 10.00 -16.32
C PRO A 364 -62.44 10.58 -17.00
N LEU A 365 -62.47 10.52 -18.34
CA LEU A 365 -61.47 11.00 -19.28
C LEU A 365 -61.15 12.50 -19.10
N PHE A 366 -59.88 12.79 -18.81
CA PHE A 366 -59.28 14.08 -19.17
C PHE A 366 -58.32 13.90 -20.35
N SER A 367 -58.68 14.58 -21.44
CA SER A 367 -57.91 14.71 -22.69
C SER A 367 -56.51 15.27 -22.41
N LEU A 368 -55.50 14.40 -22.48
CA LEU A 368 -54.10 14.81 -22.51
C LEU A 368 -53.72 15.30 -23.91
N ARG A 369 -53.55 16.62 -24.03
CA ARG A 369 -52.91 17.27 -25.18
C ARG A 369 -51.52 16.69 -25.40
N LYS A 370 -51.19 16.40 -26.66
CA LYS A 370 -49.90 15.92 -27.14
C LYS A 370 -48.76 16.81 -26.64
N LEU A 371 -47.88 16.26 -25.80
CA LEU A 371 -46.60 16.86 -25.49
C LEU A 371 -45.67 16.70 -26.70
N THR A 372 -45.28 17.85 -27.24
CA THR A 372 -44.32 18.04 -28.32
C THR A 372 -42.93 17.53 -27.94
N LYS A 373 -42.27 16.92 -28.93
CA LYS A 373 -40.89 16.41 -28.96
C LYS A 373 -39.91 17.25 -28.12
N VAL A 374 -39.25 16.60 -27.16
CA VAL A 374 -38.01 17.10 -26.56
C VAL A 374 -36.89 16.96 -27.58
N GLN A 375 -36.33 18.09 -27.99
CA GLN A 375 -35.14 18.18 -28.84
C GLN A 375 -33.91 17.63 -28.10
N ARG A 376 -33.24 16.65 -28.72
CA ARG A 376 -31.84 16.33 -28.43
C ARG A 376 -30.98 17.45 -29.02
N ILE A 377 -30.14 18.10 -28.21
CA ILE A 377 -28.97 18.82 -28.72
C ILE A 377 -27.76 17.88 -28.58
N PRO A 378 -27.02 17.61 -29.68
CA PRO A 378 -25.85 16.74 -29.70
C PRO A 378 -24.61 17.56 -29.33
N ASN A 379 -23.66 16.95 -28.61
CA ASN A 379 -22.26 17.40 -28.61
C ASN A 379 -21.35 16.18 -28.52
N ILE A 380 -21.24 15.46 -29.65
CA ILE A 380 -20.10 14.61 -29.96
C ILE A 380 -19.32 15.37 -31.03
N MET A 381 -18.12 15.84 -30.70
CA MET A 381 -17.18 16.30 -31.72
C MET A 381 -16.64 15.08 -32.44
N VAL A 382 -17.08 14.89 -33.68
CA VAL A 382 -16.47 13.95 -34.63
C VAL A 382 -15.37 14.71 -35.38
N PHE A 383 -14.11 14.29 -35.24
CA PHE A 383 -13.06 14.77 -36.12
C PHE A 383 -13.28 14.17 -37.52
N PRO A 384 -13.40 14.97 -38.59
CA PRO A 384 -13.47 14.43 -39.94
C PRO A 384 -12.13 13.79 -40.32
N GLU A 385 -12.19 12.61 -40.92
CA GLU A 385 -11.04 11.92 -41.51
C GLU A 385 -10.24 12.87 -42.42
N ALA A 386 -8.92 12.85 -42.26
CA ALA A 386 -8.00 13.55 -43.13
C ALA A 386 -8.13 13.00 -44.56
N ARG A 387 -8.82 13.73 -45.43
CA ARG A 387 -8.76 13.51 -46.88
C ARG A 387 -7.33 13.78 -47.34
N SER A 388 -6.71 12.82 -48.02
CA SER A 388 -5.42 13.03 -48.67
C SER A 388 -5.57 14.15 -49.71
N SER A 389 -4.96 15.31 -49.46
CA SER A 389 -4.76 16.30 -50.50
C SER A 389 -3.69 15.77 -51.44
N ARG A 390 -4.10 15.42 -52.67
CA ARG A 390 -3.16 15.28 -53.79
C ARG A 390 -2.55 16.65 -54.03
N ILE A 391 -1.35 16.86 -53.50
CA ILE A 391 -0.51 17.95 -53.98
C ILE A 391 -0.08 17.56 -55.39
N LYS A 392 -0.57 18.31 -56.39
CA LYS A 392 0.02 18.32 -57.72
C LYS A 392 1.41 18.94 -57.57
N THR A 393 2.43 18.10 -57.42
CA THR A 393 3.81 18.54 -57.59
C THR A 393 4.05 18.71 -59.08
N THR A 394 4.15 19.95 -59.53
CA THR A 394 4.71 20.28 -60.84
C THR A 394 6.19 19.89 -60.81
N LEU A 395 6.50 18.65 -61.18
CA LEU A 395 7.88 18.26 -61.46
C LEU A 395 8.32 18.97 -62.74
N GLY A 396 9.30 19.86 -62.60
CA GLY A 396 10.08 20.35 -63.73
C GLY A 396 10.68 19.16 -64.48
N LYS A 397 10.49 19.15 -65.80
CA LYS A 397 11.12 18.19 -66.72
C LYS A 397 12.64 18.34 -66.63
N VAL A 398 13.31 17.40 -65.97
CA VAL A 398 14.70 17.08 -66.31
C VAL A 398 14.63 15.92 -67.29
N ARG A 399 15.01 16.22 -68.54
CA ARG A 399 15.14 15.24 -69.61
C ARG A 399 16.40 14.42 -69.38
N PHE A 400 16.26 13.13 -69.19
CA PHE A 400 17.32 12.19 -69.56
C PHE A 400 16.80 11.36 -70.73
N ALA A 401 17.63 11.32 -71.78
CA ALA A 401 17.34 10.69 -73.06
C ALA A 401 17.20 9.17 -72.92
N PRO A 402 16.42 8.51 -73.78
CA PRO A 402 16.25 7.07 -73.76
C PRO A 402 17.49 6.40 -74.35
N GLU A 403 18.06 5.42 -73.64
CA GLU A 403 18.98 4.47 -74.23
C GLU A 403 18.20 3.18 -74.52
N GLU A 404 18.01 2.93 -75.81
CA GLU A 404 17.40 1.71 -76.34
C GLU A 404 18.30 0.49 -76.15
N PRO A 405 17.72 -0.73 -76.13
CA PRO A 405 18.36 -1.92 -75.59
C PRO A 405 19.33 -2.54 -76.60
N GLN A 406 20.48 -3.01 -76.12
CA GLN A 406 21.27 -4.00 -76.83
C GLN A 406 21.20 -5.34 -76.10
N THR A 407 20.59 -6.30 -76.78
CA THR A 407 20.69 -7.74 -76.58
C THR A 407 22.15 -8.20 -76.65
N VAL A 408 22.53 -9.29 -75.95
CA VAL A 408 23.06 -10.53 -76.57
C VAL A 408 23.27 -11.62 -75.50
N ALA A 409 22.59 -12.73 -75.77
CA ALA A 409 22.89 -14.15 -75.58
C ALA A 409 23.81 -14.69 -74.45
N VAL A 410 23.22 -15.69 -73.80
CA VAL A 410 23.78 -16.78 -72.98
C VAL A 410 24.83 -17.60 -73.74
N VAL A 411 25.98 -17.91 -73.10
CA VAL A 411 26.68 -19.22 -73.18
C VAL A 411 27.40 -19.49 -71.83
N PRO A 412 27.34 -20.73 -71.28
CA PRO A 412 27.68 -21.02 -69.88
C PRO A 412 29.11 -21.57 -69.69
N LYS A 413 29.70 -21.37 -68.50
CA LYS A 413 30.84 -22.16 -67.98
C LYS A 413 31.14 -21.82 -66.51
N PRO A 414 31.86 -22.66 -65.76
CA PRO A 414 31.47 -23.96 -65.24
C PRO A 414 31.42 -23.97 -63.70
N GLU A 415 30.80 -25.01 -63.16
CA GLU A 415 30.81 -25.39 -61.75
C GLU A 415 32.23 -25.44 -61.17
N LYS A 416 32.47 -24.69 -60.10
CA LYS A 416 33.63 -24.82 -59.21
C LYS A 416 33.16 -24.88 -57.76
N THR A 417 33.10 -26.12 -57.29
CA THR A 417 33.54 -26.58 -55.96
C THR A 417 33.17 -25.70 -54.77
N VAL A 418 32.09 -26.10 -54.11
CA VAL A 418 31.78 -25.75 -52.72
C VAL A 418 32.97 -26.18 -51.85
N VAL A 419 33.80 -25.21 -51.46
CA VAL A 419 34.61 -25.33 -50.26
C VAL A 419 33.76 -24.76 -49.12
N PRO A 420 33.36 -25.56 -48.13
CA PRO A 420 32.59 -25.05 -47.00
C PRO A 420 33.44 -23.99 -46.28
N LYS A 421 32.99 -22.74 -46.28
CA LYS A 421 33.42 -21.82 -45.22
C LYS A 421 32.81 -22.37 -43.94
N GLU A 422 33.67 -23.05 -43.19
CA GLU A 422 33.49 -23.47 -41.82
C GLU A 422 32.69 -22.39 -41.07
N VAL A 423 31.43 -22.73 -40.78
CA VAL A 423 30.62 -22.01 -39.81
C VAL A 423 31.41 -22.10 -38.53
N LYS A 424 32.15 -21.04 -38.17
CA LYS A 424 32.59 -20.87 -36.79
C LYS A 424 31.29 -20.91 -35.98
N PRO A 425 31.11 -21.92 -35.12
CA PRO A 425 29.93 -21.96 -34.28
C PRO A 425 29.90 -20.64 -33.52
N GLN A 426 28.81 -19.89 -33.65
CA GLN A 426 28.46 -18.91 -32.64
C GLN A 426 28.48 -19.69 -31.33
N LYS A 427 29.48 -19.41 -30.50
CA LYS A 427 29.60 -19.98 -29.17
C LYS A 427 28.27 -19.70 -28.48
N ASN A 428 27.49 -20.74 -28.28
CA ASN A 428 26.62 -20.83 -27.12
C ASN A 428 27.46 -20.30 -25.96
N ASN A 429 27.03 -19.20 -25.36
CA ASN A 429 27.69 -18.67 -24.17
C ASN A 429 27.86 -19.86 -23.23
N PRO A 430 29.11 -20.24 -22.88
CA PRO A 430 29.32 -21.38 -22.02
C PRO A 430 28.56 -21.14 -20.70
N PRO A 431 28.05 -22.20 -20.05
CA PRO A 431 27.54 -22.10 -18.69
C PRO A 431 28.54 -21.29 -17.85
N PRO A 432 28.08 -20.37 -17.00
CA PRO A 432 28.97 -19.45 -16.30
C PRO A 432 30.08 -20.24 -15.62
N THR A 433 31.32 -19.90 -15.99
CA THR A 433 32.57 -20.42 -15.43
C THR A 433 32.50 -20.42 -13.89
N PRO A 434 33.17 -21.36 -13.20
CA PRO A 434 33.14 -21.43 -11.74
C PRO A 434 33.50 -20.06 -11.16
N LYS A 435 32.51 -19.41 -10.54
CA LYS A 435 32.63 -18.05 -10.02
C LYS A 435 33.77 -18.03 -9.00
N GLU A 436 34.89 -17.44 -9.37
CA GLU A 436 35.98 -17.13 -8.45
C GLU A 436 35.43 -16.23 -7.33
N ASP A 437 35.89 -16.44 -6.09
CA ASP A 437 35.40 -15.69 -4.93
C ASP A 437 35.58 -14.18 -5.16
N ALA A 438 34.56 -13.38 -4.81
CA ALA A 438 34.54 -11.95 -5.04
C ALA A 438 35.74 -11.25 -4.35
N PRO A 439 36.57 -10.48 -5.07
CA PRO A 439 37.78 -9.90 -4.50
C PRO A 439 37.46 -8.86 -3.44
N ILE A 440 38.31 -8.78 -2.42
CA ILE A 440 38.16 -7.88 -1.29
C ILE A 440 39.36 -6.94 -1.13
N THR A 441 39.12 -5.78 -0.53
CA THR A 441 40.14 -4.87 -0.02
C THR A 441 39.80 -4.54 1.42
N VAL A 442 40.78 -4.63 2.32
CA VAL A 442 40.56 -4.44 3.77
C VAL A 442 41.44 -3.30 4.27
N VAL A 443 40.82 -2.33 4.94
CA VAL A 443 41.52 -1.27 5.66
C VAL A 443 41.21 -1.42 7.14
N LYS A 444 42.24 -1.68 7.95
CA LYS A 444 42.09 -1.92 9.39
C LYS A 444 42.35 -0.65 10.19
N GLN A 445 41.57 -0.44 11.24
CA GLN A 445 41.77 0.65 12.19
C GLN A 445 41.66 0.11 13.63
N LYS A 446 42.58 0.49 14.53
CA LYS A 446 42.48 0.10 15.94
C LYS A 446 41.25 0.69 16.62
N SER A 447 40.60 -0.08 17.47
CA SER A 447 39.33 0.24 18.14
C SER A 447 39.22 -0.51 19.47
N GLU A 448 38.36 -0.07 20.38
CA GLU A 448 38.09 -0.79 21.65
C GLU A 448 37.32 -2.11 21.44
N ASP A 449 36.47 -2.13 20.41
CA ASP A 449 35.67 -3.30 20.02
C ASP A 449 36.12 -3.83 18.65
N THR A 450 35.98 -5.14 18.43
CA THR A 450 36.09 -5.78 17.11
C THR A 450 34.81 -5.55 16.29
N LYS A 451 34.92 -4.77 15.21
CA LYS A 451 33.81 -4.37 14.33
C LYS A 451 34.21 -4.45 12.87
N VAL A 452 33.23 -4.62 11.98
CA VAL A 452 33.45 -4.55 10.53
C VAL A 452 32.44 -3.65 9.85
N LEU A 453 32.89 -2.91 8.84
CA LEU A 453 32.03 -2.18 7.91
C LEU A 453 32.16 -2.84 6.55
N VAL A 454 31.10 -3.48 6.07
CA VAL A 454 31.10 -4.17 4.77
C VAL A 454 30.61 -3.22 3.69
N TYR A 455 31.42 -2.97 2.67
CA TYR A 455 31.09 -2.15 1.51
C TYR A 455 30.95 -3.04 0.27
N PHE A 456 29.94 -2.78 -0.56
CA PHE A 456 29.83 -3.42 -1.87
C PHE A 456 30.13 -2.41 -2.97
N THR A 457 30.94 -2.80 -3.95
CA THR A 457 31.32 -1.93 -5.08
C THR A 457 31.34 -2.71 -6.40
N ASN A 458 31.16 -2.01 -7.52
CA ASN A 458 31.38 -2.58 -8.86
C ASN A 458 32.85 -2.57 -9.30
N GLY A 459 33.77 -2.13 -8.43
CA GLY A 459 35.20 -1.99 -8.75
C GLY A 459 35.52 -0.79 -9.66
N LYS A 460 34.51 -0.05 -10.14
CA LYS A 460 34.62 1.12 -11.03
C LYS A 460 34.20 2.42 -10.32
N GLY A 461 34.31 2.46 -9.00
CA GLY A 461 34.03 3.65 -8.18
C GLY A 461 32.57 3.82 -7.73
N LYS A 462 31.61 2.96 -8.16
CA LYS A 462 30.24 2.95 -7.60
C LYS A 462 30.22 2.10 -6.35
N PHE A 463 29.72 2.65 -5.25
CA PHE A 463 29.42 1.92 -4.02
C PHE A 463 27.91 1.75 -3.86
N TYR A 464 27.49 0.54 -3.52
CA TYR A 464 26.08 0.20 -3.38
C TYR A 464 25.57 0.50 -1.97
N LYS A 465 24.37 1.09 -1.93
CA LYS A 465 23.64 1.42 -0.70
C LYS A 465 22.55 0.38 -0.36
N THR A 466 22.55 -0.77 -1.04
CA THR A 466 21.65 -1.87 -0.75
C THR A 466 21.93 -2.44 0.64
N GLU A 467 20.88 -2.90 1.33
CA GLU A 467 20.96 -3.41 2.70
C GLU A 467 20.67 -4.91 2.81
N PRO A 468 21.39 -5.78 2.07
CA PRO A 468 21.09 -7.20 2.05
C PRO A 468 21.43 -7.87 3.39
N SER A 469 20.78 -9.01 3.65
CA SER A 469 21.30 -9.98 4.61
C SER A 469 22.64 -10.57 4.11
N ILE A 470 23.59 -10.70 5.03
CA ILE A 470 24.91 -11.28 4.80
C ILE A 470 25.23 -12.29 5.92
N ASP A 471 26.04 -13.28 5.58
CA ASP A 471 26.53 -14.32 6.47
C ASP A 471 28.04 -14.22 6.59
N PHE A 472 28.55 -14.36 7.82
CA PHE A 472 29.96 -14.57 8.10
C PHE A 472 30.20 -16.08 8.23
N TYR A 473 30.75 -16.66 7.16
CA TYR A 473 31.15 -18.06 7.09
C TYR A 473 32.57 -18.20 7.63
N ASP A 474 32.74 -18.86 8.77
CA ASP A 474 34.05 -19.14 9.35
C ASP A 474 34.73 -20.26 8.55
N VAL A 475 35.90 -19.96 8.00
CA VAL A 475 36.64 -20.88 7.13
C VAL A 475 37.20 -22.07 7.92
N ASN A 476 37.58 -21.86 9.17
CA ASN A 476 38.15 -22.89 10.04
C ASN A 476 37.06 -23.80 10.60
N ALA A 477 35.98 -23.20 11.12
CA ALA A 477 34.84 -23.93 11.66
C ALA A 477 33.91 -24.50 10.57
N LYS A 478 34.12 -24.11 9.31
CA LYS A 478 33.35 -24.52 8.12
C LYS A 478 31.83 -24.32 8.26
N LYS A 479 31.41 -23.29 8.99
CA LYS A 479 30.00 -22.98 9.25
C LYS A 479 29.76 -21.49 9.25
N VAL A 480 28.50 -21.09 8.99
CA VAL A 480 28.05 -19.73 9.27
C VAL A 480 28.03 -19.53 10.78
N VAL A 481 28.79 -18.55 11.27
CA VAL A 481 28.87 -18.24 12.70
C VAL A 481 27.97 -17.07 13.09
N GLN A 482 27.66 -16.20 12.14
CA GLN A 482 26.81 -15.03 12.35
C GLN A 482 26.14 -14.62 11.04
N SER A 483 24.83 -14.41 11.08
CA SER A 483 24.06 -13.75 10.03
C SER A 483 23.72 -12.34 10.48
N SER A 484 23.80 -11.35 9.59
CA SER A 484 23.52 -9.95 9.93
C SER A 484 22.99 -9.21 8.71
N PHE A 485 22.21 -8.15 8.93
CA PHE A 485 21.86 -7.22 7.86
C PHE A 485 22.96 -6.17 7.72
N ARG A 486 23.30 -5.83 6.47
CA ARG A 486 24.20 -4.71 6.18
C ARG A 486 23.40 -3.42 6.13
N TYR A 487 23.18 -2.76 7.26
CA TYR A 487 22.54 -1.44 7.27
C TYR A 487 23.47 -0.34 6.75
N ILE A 488 22.88 0.69 6.14
CA ILE A 488 23.57 1.90 5.70
C ILE A 488 23.09 3.08 6.55
N ASN A 489 24.04 3.80 7.14
CA ASN A 489 23.78 5.05 7.81
C ASN A 489 23.27 6.07 6.78
N LYS A 490 21.99 6.45 6.90
CA LYS A 490 21.30 7.34 5.96
C LYS A 490 21.92 8.75 5.85
N SER A 491 22.66 9.20 6.87
CA SER A 491 23.27 10.54 6.91
C SER A 491 24.63 10.59 6.21
N THR A 492 25.45 9.54 6.34
CA THR A 492 26.79 9.46 5.73
C THR A 492 26.81 8.66 4.44
N GLY A 493 25.82 7.78 4.23
CA GLY A 493 25.80 6.81 3.14
C GLY A 493 26.76 5.64 3.34
N GLU A 494 27.37 5.52 4.52
CA GLU A 494 28.33 4.48 4.88
C GLU A 494 27.64 3.31 5.61
N PRO A 495 28.15 2.07 5.50
CA PRO A 495 27.65 0.92 6.24
C PRO A 495 27.77 1.12 7.75
N GLU A 496 26.80 0.60 8.49
CA GLU A 496 26.90 0.57 9.96
C GLU A 496 27.89 -0.52 10.43
N PRO A 497 28.64 -0.28 11.53
CA PRO A 497 29.58 -1.26 12.06
C PRO A 497 28.88 -2.49 12.65
N ILE A 498 29.29 -3.68 12.20
CA ILE A 498 28.81 -4.97 12.69
C ILE A 498 29.83 -5.52 13.70
N LYS A 499 29.40 -5.79 14.94
CA LYS A 499 30.24 -6.48 15.93
C LYS A 499 30.40 -7.95 15.53
N ILE A 500 31.63 -8.45 15.57
CA ILE A 500 31.96 -9.84 15.24
C ILE A 500 33.17 -10.31 16.05
N ALA A 501 33.25 -11.61 16.33
CA ALA A 501 34.44 -12.20 16.93
C ALA A 501 35.65 -12.12 15.98
N PRO A 502 36.88 -12.07 16.50
CA PRO A 502 38.09 -12.22 15.69
C PRO A 502 38.13 -13.61 15.04
N GLY A 503 38.61 -13.68 13.80
CA GLY A 503 38.63 -14.94 13.06
C GLY A 503 38.84 -14.76 11.56
N THR A 504 38.75 -15.87 10.83
CA THR A 504 38.94 -15.91 9.38
C THR A 504 37.62 -16.26 8.71
N TYR A 505 37.07 -15.30 7.96
CA TYR A 505 35.72 -15.37 7.42
C TYR A 505 35.69 -15.24 5.90
N LYS A 506 34.65 -15.79 5.29
CA LYS A 506 34.13 -15.36 4.00
C LYS A 506 32.77 -14.72 4.22
N ILE A 507 32.49 -13.64 3.49
CA ILE A 507 31.18 -13.00 3.47
C ILE A 507 30.37 -13.70 2.38
N THR A 508 29.25 -14.30 2.76
CA THR A 508 28.31 -14.95 1.84
C THR A 508 26.95 -14.28 1.92
N LYS A 509 26.07 -14.51 0.93
CA LYS A 509 24.69 -14.02 0.97
C LYS A 509 23.73 -15.22 0.95
N PRO A 510 22.83 -15.37 1.94
CA PRO A 510 21.82 -16.41 1.94
C PRO A 510 21.04 -16.49 0.62
N GLY A 511 20.80 -17.71 0.13
CA GLY A 511 20.02 -17.95 -1.09
C GLY A 511 20.74 -17.60 -2.41
N THR A 512 22.04 -17.31 -2.36
CA THR A 512 22.85 -17.04 -3.56
C THR A 512 24.14 -17.88 -3.55
N TYR A 513 24.78 -18.00 -4.70
CA TYR A 513 26.11 -18.61 -4.83
C TYR A 513 27.25 -17.63 -4.51
N PHE A 514 26.94 -16.44 -3.99
CA PHE A 514 27.94 -15.42 -3.72
C PHE A 514 28.84 -15.78 -2.53
N LYS A 515 30.15 -15.65 -2.73
CA LYS A 515 31.18 -15.76 -1.70
C LYS A 515 32.25 -14.70 -1.94
N SER A 516 32.68 -14.02 -0.89
CA SER A 516 33.87 -13.16 -0.94
C SER A 516 35.14 -13.98 -0.81
N ALA A 517 36.26 -13.38 -1.24
CA ALA A 517 37.57 -13.82 -0.82
C ALA A 517 37.69 -13.79 0.71
N THR A 518 38.60 -14.60 1.24
CA THR A 518 38.80 -14.77 2.68
C THR A 518 39.34 -13.49 3.33
N VAL A 519 38.71 -13.07 4.43
CA VAL A 519 39.13 -11.94 5.27
C VAL A 519 39.52 -12.41 6.67
N THR A 520 40.65 -11.94 7.18
CA THR A 520 41.10 -12.20 8.56
C THR A 520 40.87 -10.96 9.41
N ILE A 521 40.00 -11.08 10.42
CA ILE A 521 39.63 -10.03 11.37
C ILE A 521 40.43 -10.21 12.65
N GLU A 522 41.09 -9.14 13.09
CA GLU A 522 41.91 -9.11 14.30
C GLU A 522 41.09 -8.61 15.51
N PRO A 523 41.47 -8.96 16.74
CA PRO A 523 40.82 -8.41 17.93
C PRO A 523 41.05 -6.90 18.04
N ASN A 524 40.03 -6.18 18.55
CA ASN A 524 40.10 -4.76 18.85
C ASN A 524 40.43 -3.90 17.60
N THR A 525 39.84 -4.27 16.46
CA THR A 525 39.91 -3.50 15.22
C THR A 525 38.53 -3.20 14.65
N THR A 526 38.40 -2.06 14.00
CA THR A 526 37.28 -1.74 13.12
C THR A 526 37.77 -1.83 11.69
N ASP A 527 37.37 -2.89 10.98
CA ASP A 527 37.86 -3.19 9.64
C ASP A 527 36.85 -2.73 8.57
N LYS A 528 37.30 -1.90 7.63
CA LYS A 528 36.55 -1.55 6.42
C LYS A 528 36.83 -2.60 5.35
N ILE A 529 35.84 -3.44 5.09
CA ILE A 529 35.90 -4.53 4.12
C ILE A 529 35.17 -4.09 2.85
N VAL A 530 35.89 -3.83 1.78
CA VAL A 530 35.34 -3.49 0.46
C VAL A 530 35.30 -4.75 -0.39
N VAL A 531 34.10 -5.19 -0.77
CA VAL A 531 33.87 -6.38 -1.58
C VAL A 531 33.42 -5.96 -2.97
N THR A 532 34.13 -6.43 -3.99
CA THR A 532 33.76 -6.17 -5.38
C THR A 532 32.70 -7.18 -5.82
N VAL A 533 31.51 -6.69 -6.12
CA VAL A 533 30.36 -7.52 -6.51
C VAL A 533 30.01 -7.28 -7.97
N SER A 534 29.59 -8.33 -8.66
CA SER A 534 29.07 -8.21 -10.03
C SER A 534 27.55 -8.10 -10.05
N SER A 535 27.03 -7.75 -11.23
CA SER A 535 25.62 -7.60 -11.56
C SER A 535 24.76 -8.78 -11.08
N GLY A 536 23.50 -8.51 -10.74
CA GLY A 536 22.45 -9.52 -10.77
C GLY A 536 22.00 -9.78 -12.22
N SER A 537 21.11 -10.72 -12.43
CA SER A 537 20.58 -11.03 -13.75
C SER A 537 19.08 -11.27 -13.69
N ILE A 538 18.38 -10.88 -14.74
CA ILE A 538 16.93 -11.10 -14.86
C ILE A 538 16.72 -12.07 -16.01
N LYS A 539 16.02 -13.17 -15.74
CA LYS A 539 15.64 -14.20 -16.71
C LYS A 539 14.13 -14.34 -16.73
N PHE A 540 13.55 -14.66 -17.87
CA PHE A 540 12.14 -15.00 -18.01
C PHE A 540 11.98 -16.49 -18.31
N GLU A 541 10.99 -17.12 -17.69
CA GLU A 541 10.71 -18.55 -17.90
C GLU A 541 9.19 -18.78 -17.93
N TYR A 542 8.76 -19.82 -18.65
CA TYR A 542 7.38 -20.27 -18.54
C TYR A 542 7.14 -21.06 -17.27
N ARG A 543 6.08 -20.71 -16.52
CA ARG A 543 5.72 -21.40 -15.27
C ARG A 543 5.54 -22.92 -15.44
N GLY A 544 4.95 -23.36 -16.56
CA GLY A 544 4.68 -24.77 -16.86
C GLY A 544 5.74 -25.47 -17.71
N ASN A 545 6.68 -24.74 -18.32
CA ASN A 545 7.60 -25.26 -19.33
C ASN A 545 8.93 -24.49 -19.35
N LYS A 546 9.75 -24.69 -18.31
CA LYS A 546 11.01 -23.95 -18.10
C LYS A 546 12.07 -24.15 -19.18
N SER A 547 11.97 -25.24 -19.96
CA SER A 547 12.93 -25.56 -21.03
C SER A 547 12.64 -24.80 -22.33
N ARG A 548 11.41 -24.30 -22.52
CA ARG A 548 11.03 -23.53 -23.71
C ARG A 548 11.52 -22.08 -23.55
N PRO A 549 12.28 -21.54 -24.52
CA PRO A 549 12.67 -20.13 -24.49
C PRO A 549 11.44 -19.23 -24.66
N VAL A 550 11.45 -18.07 -24.00
CA VAL A 550 10.40 -17.04 -24.11
C VAL A 550 10.76 -16.06 -25.24
N SER A 551 10.75 -16.53 -26.48
CA SER A 551 11.22 -15.77 -27.65
C SER A 551 10.21 -14.75 -28.20
N GLU A 552 8.94 -14.87 -27.84
CA GLU A 552 7.83 -14.07 -28.37
C GLU A 552 7.73 -12.69 -27.72
N PHE A 553 8.30 -12.54 -26.54
CA PHE A 553 8.13 -11.36 -25.71
C PHE A 553 9.42 -10.56 -25.53
N THR A 554 9.22 -9.28 -25.32
CA THR A 554 10.25 -8.32 -24.95
C THR A 554 9.80 -7.58 -23.71
N ALA A 555 10.73 -7.41 -22.76
CA ALA A 555 10.53 -6.71 -21.52
C ALA A 555 11.20 -5.33 -21.54
N LEU A 556 10.51 -4.32 -21.02
CA LEU A 556 11.08 -3.03 -20.64
C LEU A 556 11.45 -3.09 -19.16
N VAL A 557 12.74 -3.22 -18.87
CA VAL A 557 13.29 -3.32 -17.52
C VAL A 557 13.79 -1.95 -17.09
N SER A 558 13.19 -1.40 -16.04
CA SER A 558 13.46 -0.05 -15.56
C SER A 558 13.78 -0.05 -14.06
N ASN A 559 14.94 0.47 -13.67
CA ASN A 559 15.18 0.81 -12.27
C ASN A 559 14.53 2.18 -12.01
N ARG A 560 13.23 2.20 -11.71
CA ARG A 560 12.46 3.45 -11.55
C ARG A 560 12.84 4.28 -10.32
N PHE A 561 13.71 3.75 -9.46
CA PHE A 561 14.14 4.40 -8.22
C PHE A 561 15.52 5.05 -8.34
N GLU A 562 16.25 4.79 -9.43
CA GLU A 562 17.46 5.50 -9.81
C GLU A 562 17.24 6.15 -11.19
N SER A 563 17.98 7.20 -11.53
CA SER A 563 17.93 7.80 -12.89
C SER A 563 18.70 6.94 -13.91
N ALA A 564 18.39 5.64 -13.96
CA ALA A 564 18.98 4.68 -14.88
C ALA A 564 18.16 4.56 -16.18
N PRO A 565 18.79 4.26 -17.32
CA PRO A 565 18.08 4.06 -18.57
C PRO A 565 17.14 2.85 -18.50
N VAL A 566 16.02 2.93 -19.21
CA VAL A 566 15.12 1.79 -19.43
C VAL A 566 15.80 0.84 -20.43
N VAL A 567 15.97 -0.41 -20.04
CA VAL A 567 16.61 -1.45 -20.87
C VAL A 567 15.52 -2.28 -21.53
N LYS A 568 15.56 -2.36 -22.87
CA LYS A 568 14.72 -3.29 -23.64
C LYS A 568 15.44 -4.64 -23.74
N GLN A 569 14.90 -5.66 -23.07
CA GLN A 569 15.46 -7.01 -22.99
C GLN A 569 14.55 -8.01 -23.71
N ALA A 570 15.08 -8.84 -24.60
CA ALA A 570 14.35 -9.99 -25.15
C ALA A 570 14.15 -11.04 -24.04
N CYS A 571 12.96 -11.63 -23.91
CA CYS A 571 12.65 -12.51 -22.78
C CYS A 571 13.39 -13.86 -22.82
N ASP A 572 13.95 -14.25 -23.97
CA ASP A 572 14.83 -15.41 -24.12
C ASP A 572 16.31 -15.13 -23.83
N SER A 573 16.66 -13.85 -23.61
CA SER A 573 18.04 -13.42 -23.37
C SER A 573 18.35 -13.34 -21.88
N PHE A 574 19.62 -13.60 -21.55
CA PHE A 574 20.18 -13.42 -20.20
C PHE A 574 20.90 -12.07 -20.14
N VAL A 575 20.33 -11.12 -19.42
CA VAL A 575 20.90 -9.76 -19.29
C VAL A 575 21.23 -9.47 -17.83
N GLU A 576 22.40 -8.85 -17.66
CA GLU A 576 22.92 -8.42 -16.38
C GLU A 576 22.43 -7.02 -16.01
N TYR A 577 22.11 -6.84 -14.73
CA TYR A 577 21.57 -5.64 -14.15
C TYR A 577 22.30 -5.31 -12.85
N GLU A 578 22.54 -4.03 -12.63
CA GLU A 578 23.09 -3.54 -11.37
C GLU A 578 22.20 -3.97 -10.18
N PRO A 579 22.76 -4.23 -8.99
CA PRO A 579 21.96 -4.47 -7.80
C PRO A 579 21.01 -3.29 -7.55
N GLY A 580 19.73 -3.57 -7.30
CA GLY A 580 18.71 -2.52 -7.22
C GLY A 580 17.29 -3.04 -7.32
N ARG A 581 16.34 -2.12 -7.53
CA ARG A 581 14.91 -2.43 -7.59
C ARG A 581 14.41 -2.20 -8.99
N TYR A 582 13.69 -3.17 -9.55
CA TYR A 582 13.32 -3.14 -10.96
C TYR A 582 11.82 -3.25 -11.16
N HIS A 583 11.31 -2.45 -12.08
CA HIS A 583 9.97 -2.59 -12.63
C HIS A 583 10.08 -3.07 -14.07
N ILE A 584 9.30 -4.09 -14.41
CA ILE A 584 9.38 -4.80 -15.67
C ILE A 584 8.00 -4.78 -16.33
N GLU A 585 7.95 -4.29 -17.55
CA GLU A 585 6.75 -4.32 -18.39
C GLU A 585 7.00 -5.27 -19.55
N ILE A 586 6.21 -6.34 -19.67
CA ILE A 586 6.35 -7.33 -20.72
C ILE A 586 5.22 -7.13 -21.72
N ASN A 587 5.53 -7.11 -23.02
CA ASN A 587 4.58 -6.92 -24.12
C ASN A 587 3.68 -8.14 -24.40
N THR A 588 3.28 -8.88 -23.37
CA THR A 588 2.28 -9.93 -23.45
C THR A 588 0.88 -9.34 -23.71
N LEU A 589 -0.09 -10.19 -24.02
CA LEU A 589 -1.49 -9.82 -24.18
C LEU A 589 -2.36 -10.61 -23.20
N PRO A 590 -3.01 -9.99 -22.20
CA PRO A 590 -2.84 -8.61 -21.76
C PRO A 590 -1.42 -8.32 -21.22
N PRO A 591 -0.97 -7.05 -21.20
CA PRO A 591 0.37 -6.68 -20.75
C PRO A 591 0.67 -7.13 -19.32
N THR A 592 1.82 -7.77 -19.12
CA THR A 592 2.24 -8.27 -17.81
C THR A 592 3.20 -7.29 -17.14
N MET A 593 2.90 -6.98 -15.89
CA MET A 593 3.75 -6.14 -15.04
C MET A 593 4.40 -7.01 -13.97
N ALA A 594 5.72 -6.93 -13.83
CA ALA A 594 6.46 -7.57 -12.77
C ALA A 594 7.29 -6.55 -11.97
N TYR A 595 7.52 -6.86 -10.70
CA TYR A 595 8.28 -6.02 -9.78
C TYR A 595 9.31 -6.86 -9.04
N ILE A 596 10.56 -6.41 -9.09
CA ILE A 596 11.67 -7.01 -8.35
C ILE A 596 11.99 -6.06 -7.19
N PRO A 597 11.59 -6.41 -5.95
CA PRO A 597 11.78 -5.54 -4.78
C PRO A 597 13.24 -5.38 -4.40
N GLU A 598 14.08 -6.38 -4.70
CA GLU A 598 15.53 -6.31 -4.56
C GLU A 598 16.17 -7.35 -5.50
N LEU A 599 16.92 -6.87 -6.48
CA LEU A 599 17.88 -7.66 -7.25
C LEU A 599 19.23 -7.54 -6.56
N SER A 600 19.73 -8.63 -5.99
CA SER A 600 21.06 -8.65 -5.39
C SER A 600 22.16 -8.99 -6.40
N PHE A 601 23.40 -8.72 -6.04
CA PHE A 601 24.58 -9.09 -6.82
C PHE A 601 24.65 -10.61 -7.05
N MET A 602 25.10 -11.01 -8.25
CA MET A 602 25.26 -12.41 -8.67
C MET A 602 24.02 -13.31 -8.53
N GLN A 603 22.85 -12.71 -8.30
CA GLN A 603 21.57 -13.39 -8.19
C GLN A 603 20.87 -13.39 -9.55
N THR A 604 20.35 -14.54 -9.95
CA THR A 604 19.41 -14.63 -11.08
C THR A 604 17.99 -14.56 -10.54
N HIS A 605 17.27 -13.49 -10.88
CA HIS A 605 15.85 -13.38 -10.59
C HIS A 605 15.05 -13.91 -11.79
N ILE A 606 14.13 -14.83 -11.54
CA ILE A 606 13.31 -15.46 -12.58
C ILE A 606 11.91 -14.84 -12.55
N VAL A 607 11.53 -14.19 -13.65
CA VAL A 607 10.17 -13.70 -13.86
C VAL A 607 9.38 -14.79 -14.61
N GLU A 608 8.44 -15.39 -13.90
CA GLU A 608 7.60 -16.44 -14.49
C GLU A 608 6.45 -15.84 -15.31
N ILE A 609 6.29 -16.32 -16.54
CA ILE A 609 5.21 -15.95 -17.46
C ILE A 609 4.36 -17.20 -17.72
N PRO A 610 3.02 -17.11 -17.74
CA PRO A 610 2.20 -18.25 -18.16
C PRO A 610 2.31 -18.47 -19.67
N GLU A 611 2.24 -19.73 -20.13
CA GLU A 611 2.21 -20.00 -21.57
C GLU A 611 0.92 -19.45 -22.18
N PRO A 612 0.99 -18.70 -23.30
CA PRO A 612 -0.19 -18.18 -23.96
C PRO A 612 -1.05 -19.31 -24.53
N GLY A 613 -2.34 -19.02 -24.69
CA GLY A 613 -3.28 -19.81 -25.47
C GLY A 613 -3.69 -19.06 -26.73
N THR A 614 -4.13 -19.79 -27.76
CA THR A 614 -4.56 -19.20 -29.03
C THR A 614 -6.06 -18.98 -29.02
N VAL A 615 -6.51 -17.77 -29.29
CA VAL A 615 -7.91 -17.44 -29.57
C VAL A 615 -8.10 -17.37 -31.07
N GLN A 616 -9.08 -18.12 -31.58
CA GLN A 616 -9.44 -18.13 -32.99
C GLN A 616 -10.90 -17.69 -33.16
N ILE A 617 -11.13 -16.59 -33.89
CA ILE A 617 -12.49 -16.18 -34.26
C ILE A 617 -12.93 -16.95 -35.50
N THR A 618 -14.00 -17.76 -35.38
CA THR A 618 -14.43 -18.69 -36.43
C THR A 618 -15.37 -18.08 -37.47
N ASN A 619 -15.87 -16.87 -37.24
CA ASN A 619 -16.83 -16.22 -38.13
C ASN A 619 -16.22 -15.92 -39.51
N THR A 620 -16.93 -16.35 -40.55
CA THR A 620 -16.58 -16.11 -41.97
C THR A 620 -17.37 -14.94 -42.59
N ASN A 621 -18.61 -14.74 -42.15
CA ASN A 621 -19.50 -13.73 -42.72
C ASN A 621 -19.47 -12.39 -41.97
N MET A 622 -19.00 -12.40 -40.72
CA MET A 622 -18.96 -11.20 -39.89
C MET A 622 -17.69 -10.39 -40.21
N LYS A 623 -17.87 -9.11 -40.55
CA LYS A 623 -16.79 -8.17 -40.85
C LYS A 623 -16.95 -6.93 -39.98
N GLY A 624 -15.86 -6.42 -39.42
CA GLY A 624 -15.91 -5.27 -38.53
C GLY A 624 -14.80 -5.30 -37.48
N LYS A 625 -14.88 -4.39 -36.51
CA LYS A 625 -13.95 -4.36 -35.38
C LYS A 625 -14.59 -5.03 -34.18
N VAL A 626 -13.81 -5.80 -33.44
CA VAL A 626 -14.18 -6.37 -32.15
C VAL A 626 -13.17 -5.93 -31.11
N GLN A 627 -13.63 -5.71 -29.89
CA GLN A 627 -12.81 -5.28 -28.78
C GLN A 627 -12.80 -6.35 -27.69
N PHE A 628 -11.59 -6.77 -27.31
CA PHE A 628 -11.36 -7.73 -26.25
C PHE A 628 -11.08 -7.03 -24.94
N TYR A 629 -11.68 -7.59 -23.89
CA TYR A 629 -11.53 -7.17 -22.53
C TYR A 629 -11.02 -8.35 -21.71
N TYR A 630 -10.12 -8.07 -20.78
CA TYR A 630 -9.60 -9.06 -19.83
C TYR A 630 -10.08 -8.73 -18.43
N LEU A 631 -10.23 -9.77 -17.59
CA LEU A 631 -10.56 -9.57 -16.18
C LEU A 631 -9.34 -9.04 -15.43
N ASN A 632 -9.43 -7.78 -14.97
CA ASN A 632 -8.46 -7.14 -14.10
C ASN A 632 -9.10 -6.90 -12.72
N GLY A 633 -8.73 -7.73 -11.74
CA GLY A 633 -9.41 -7.77 -10.44
C GLY A 633 -10.88 -8.19 -10.61
N SER A 634 -11.82 -7.28 -10.35
CA SER A 634 -13.26 -7.53 -10.51
C SER A 634 -13.87 -6.91 -11.77
N ASN A 635 -13.10 -6.15 -12.54
CA ASN A 635 -13.60 -5.41 -13.70
C ASN A 635 -13.00 -5.95 -14.99
N PHE A 636 -13.76 -5.86 -16.08
CA PHE A 636 -13.25 -6.12 -17.41
C PHE A 636 -12.69 -4.82 -18.01
N GLU A 637 -11.44 -4.84 -18.45
CA GLU A 637 -10.77 -3.68 -19.06
C GLU A 637 -10.40 -3.98 -20.52
N PRO A 638 -10.60 -3.04 -21.46
CA PRO A 638 -10.26 -3.24 -22.86
C PRO A 638 -8.73 -3.29 -23.01
N PHE A 639 -8.22 -4.22 -23.82
CA PHE A 639 -6.77 -4.36 -24.03
C PHE A 639 -6.35 -4.63 -25.47
N TYR A 640 -7.26 -5.09 -26.33
CA TYR A 640 -6.92 -5.46 -27.69
C TYR A 640 -8.11 -5.30 -28.64
N ASP A 641 -7.86 -4.73 -29.82
CA ASP A 641 -8.85 -4.62 -30.89
C ASP A 641 -8.42 -5.50 -32.06
N MET A 642 -9.37 -6.25 -32.63
CA MET A 642 -9.14 -7.05 -33.84
C MET A 642 -10.09 -6.63 -34.94
N SER A 643 -9.61 -6.60 -36.18
CA SER A 643 -10.45 -6.44 -37.36
C SER A 643 -10.76 -7.81 -37.96
N LEU A 644 -12.05 -8.14 -38.02
CA LEU A 644 -12.54 -9.37 -38.63
C LEU A 644 -12.68 -9.18 -40.15
N ASN A 645 -12.08 -10.10 -40.90
CA ASN A 645 -12.06 -10.09 -42.36
C ASN A 645 -12.82 -11.27 -42.98
N GLY A 646 -13.30 -12.21 -42.15
CA GLY A 646 -14.02 -13.41 -42.57
C GLY A 646 -13.12 -14.62 -42.86
N ASN A 647 -11.82 -14.55 -42.56
CA ASN A 647 -10.90 -15.67 -42.67
C ASN A 647 -10.46 -16.15 -41.28
N PRO A 648 -10.98 -17.29 -40.79
CA PRO A 648 -10.66 -17.81 -39.46
C PRO A 648 -9.17 -18.05 -39.19
N GLU A 649 -8.37 -18.34 -40.22
CA GLU A 649 -6.93 -18.56 -40.06
C GLU A 649 -6.17 -17.24 -39.87
N ALA A 650 -6.65 -16.16 -40.48
CA ALA A 650 -6.12 -14.81 -40.29
C ALA A 650 -6.63 -14.13 -39.01
N GLN A 651 -7.59 -14.77 -38.31
CA GLN A 651 -8.24 -14.25 -37.10
C GLN A 651 -7.79 -15.03 -35.85
N LYS A 652 -6.49 -15.31 -35.77
CA LYS A 652 -5.84 -15.96 -34.62
C LYS A 652 -5.01 -14.95 -33.84
N ILE A 653 -5.07 -15.02 -32.52
CA ILE A 653 -4.27 -14.19 -31.62
C ILE A 653 -3.89 -14.97 -30.36
N GLU A 654 -2.72 -14.69 -29.82
CA GLU A 654 -2.25 -15.30 -28.57
C GLU A 654 -2.56 -14.40 -27.38
N PHE A 655 -3.29 -14.93 -26.41
CA PHE A 655 -3.54 -14.27 -25.13
C PHE A 655 -3.01 -15.13 -23.98
N LEU A 656 -2.61 -14.50 -22.87
CA LEU A 656 -2.30 -15.19 -21.65
C LEU A 656 -3.54 -15.89 -21.08
N PRO A 657 -3.40 -16.94 -20.27
CA PRO A 657 -4.53 -17.62 -19.65
C PRO A 657 -5.34 -16.68 -18.76
N GLY A 658 -6.66 -16.77 -18.83
CA GLY A 658 -7.55 -15.86 -18.09
C GLY A 658 -8.99 -15.91 -18.55
N GLN A 659 -9.84 -15.11 -17.90
CA GLN A 659 -11.23 -14.87 -18.28
C GLN A 659 -11.32 -13.61 -19.14
N TYR A 660 -12.08 -13.70 -20.22
CA TYR A 660 -12.16 -12.65 -21.25
C TYR A 660 -13.59 -12.37 -21.68
N GLN A 661 -13.80 -11.15 -22.15
CA GLN A 661 -15.00 -10.68 -22.83
C GLN A 661 -14.62 -10.16 -24.21
N VAL A 662 -15.50 -10.35 -25.18
CA VAL A 662 -15.40 -9.73 -26.50
C VAL A 662 -16.70 -9.01 -26.82
N TYR A 663 -16.58 -7.75 -27.18
CA TYR A 663 -17.69 -6.90 -27.62
C TYR A 663 -17.63 -6.74 -29.14
N PHE A 664 -18.78 -6.89 -29.78
CA PHE A 664 -18.92 -6.86 -31.23
C PHE A 664 -20.31 -6.37 -31.64
N PHE A 665 -20.45 -5.86 -32.86
CA PHE A 665 -21.74 -5.43 -33.40
C PHE A 665 -22.35 -6.50 -34.29
N LYS A 666 -23.62 -6.82 -34.06
CA LYS A 666 -24.43 -7.73 -34.88
C LYS A 666 -25.82 -7.13 -35.08
N ASP A 667 -26.25 -7.06 -36.34
CA ASP A 667 -27.55 -6.51 -36.76
C ASP A 667 -27.85 -5.10 -36.20
N GLY A 668 -26.81 -4.26 -36.11
CA GLY A 668 -26.92 -2.88 -35.59
C GLY A 668 -26.98 -2.76 -34.07
N SER A 669 -26.81 -3.87 -33.33
CA SER A 669 -26.76 -3.90 -31.86
C SER A 669 -25.40 -4.36 -31.35
N GLU A 670 -24.94 -3.80 -30.23
CA GLU A 670 -23.75 -4.29 -29.54
C GLU A 670 -24.07 -5.56 -28.76
N GLN A 671 -23.22 -6.56 -28.90
CA GLN A 671 -23.31 -7.87 -28.26
C GLN A 671 -22.01 -8.16 -27.52
N MET A 672 -22.08 -9.02 -26.50
CA MET A 672 -20.95 -9.41 -25.67
C MET A 672 -20.91 -10.94 -25.50
N LYS A 673 -19.71 -11.51 -25.59
CA LYS A 673 -19.48 -12.93 -25.31
C LYS A 673 -18.33 -13.12 -24.32
N GLN A 674 -18.53 -13.99 -23.34
CA GLN A 674 -17.50 -14.39 -22.38
C GLN A 674 -16.82 -15.69 -22.81
N PHE A 675 -15.52 -15.83 -22.55
CA PHE A 675 -14.77 -17.05 -22.81
C PHE A 675 -13.51 -17.12 -21.91
N GLN A 676 -12.92 -18.31 -21.81
CA GLN A 676 -11.72 -18.55 -21.01
C GLN A 676 -10.58 -19.06 -21.88
N VAL A 677 -9.42 -18.40 -21.78
CA VAL A 677 -8.19 -18.86 -22.43
C VAL A 677 -7.40 -19.74 -21.45
N LYS A 678 -6.91 -20.88 -21.94
CA LYS A 678 -6.06 -21.81 -21.19
C LYS A 678 -4.69 -21.91 -21.85
N SER A 679 -3.64 -22.13 -21.05
CA SER A 679 -2.27 -22.27 -21.56
C SER A 679 -2.17 -23.33 -22.65
N ASN A 680 -1.48 -23.00 -23.73
CA ASN A 680 -1.11 -23.91 -24.81
C ASN A 680 -2.32 -24.66 -25.43
N LYS A 681 -3.50 -24.03 -25.39
CA LYS A 681 -4.73 -24.53 -26.02
C LYS A 681 -5.27 -23.50 -26.98
N THR A 682 -5.86 -23.99 -28.08
CA THR A 682 -6.66 -23.15 -28.98
C THR A 682 -8.12 -23.15 -28.53
N ILE A 683 -8.71 -21.96 -28.42
CA ILE A 683 -10.13 -21.78 -28.20
C ILE A 683 -10.76 -21.15 -29.44
N ALA A 684 -11.78 -21.81 -29.98
CA ALA A 684 -12.62 -21.29 -31.04
C ALA A 684 -13.73 -20.43 -30.43
N VAL A 685 -13.86 -19.19 -30.88
CA VAL A 685 -14.89 -18.25 -30.45
C VAL A 685 -15.71 -17.83 -31.66
N GLU A 686 -16.99 -18.19 -31.63
CA GLU A 686 -17.97 -17.74 -32.62
C GLU A 686 -18.75 -16.53 -32.07
N LEU A 687 -18.82 -15.45 -32.83
CA LEU A 687 -19.48 -14.19 -32.48
C LEU A 687 -20.88 -14.10 -33.13
#